data_AF-A0A2G8KQC2-F1
#
_entry.id   AF-A0A2G8KQC2-F1
#
_cell.length_a   1.000
_cell.length_b   1.000
_cell.length_c   1.000
_cell.angle_alpha   90.00
_cell.angle_beta   90.00
_cell.angle_gamma   90.00
#
_symmetry.space_group_name_H-M   'P 1'
#
loop_
_entity.id
_entity.type
_entity.pdbx_description
1 polymer ?
#
loop_
_entity_poly.entity_id
_entity_poly.type
_entity_poly.pdbx_seq_one_letter_code
_entity_poly.pdbx_strand_id
1 'polypeptide(L)'
;MDKFDLKQRLGKGAQGSVFLVIEKTSGEQYVLKKVECTDEQEANKAFKEVMALQDLKHSYICGYKEFFVTWDKEESAMFVCIVMDFYPMGDLDRLLKQKREKKEKIEELVLKKWFGQMLEALVFVHKKQVIHRDLKPSNIFLTKDLNVSIGDFGVATVMGDARTRTRTTVGSMNWMAPEVLERPYDERSDVWSLGCIMLEMATCGFMMSQSIAGVLFEIKQSPTALEDTLKQVGKDYSVDMCQLIRTMLRRSFQERPSAVEMVDLPYVKECLALSNSALVGKKKEKQMNAKTVPKGATEAAVVAFMKENSDNEISITNAVAHLNGMKVTKLEAATKRFLVQLMRTHMSEKPLQIEASRLLLTVAAAADVEEDADDYIFSGEVISVVCLGMKSHVSSKELQSINSLLLKTIALNENAAGLIGDQGGVQDILSTMRAFPDDPEVSGNCCSALSCLTINDKNLAIMREEKGVLDLMKAMETHEKEASVIDFACSALWGCPRSCTFTVLYIYMSFVDDNVEMMAERKAAEVLLNAIVLHIKNPDVVKNASMALGSLVGESEESAFAALNNDGGKSGLTILQEAYQHHKDNPDVVENICTFFMEMSEYEDIVQDLSNSKVRDLLKDVKVKYASNEDIMEPVKAVEAKLG
;
A
#
# COMPACT_ATOMS: atom_id res chain seq x y z
N MET A 1 -49.84 0.63 1.81
CA MET A 1 -49.80 1.51 3.01
C MET A 1 -50.70 1.03 4.15
N ASP A 2 -51.60 0.05 3.95
CA ASP A 2 -52.66 -0.25 4.92
C ASP A 2 -52.18 -0.76 6.28
N LYS A 3 -50.97 -1.34 6.35
CA LYS A 3 -50.36 -1.90 7.57
C LYS A 3 -49.62 -0.89 8.45
N PHE A 4 -49.27 0.29 7.92
CA PHE A 4 -48.38 1.24 8.58
C PHE A 4 -49.01 2.63 8.72
N ASP A 5 -48.85 3.24 9.88
CA ASP A 5 -49.16 4.64 10.13
C ASP A 5 -47.93 5.51 9.81
N LEU A 6 -48.04 6.37 8.80
CA LEU A 6 -47.02 7.38 8.51
C LEU A 6 -46.99 8.42 9.64
N LYS A 7 -45.82 8.68 10.25
CA LYS A 7 -45.68 9.65 11.35
C LYS A 7 -44.94 10.91 10.90
N GLN A 8 -43.61 10.84 10.86
CA GLN A 8 -42.75 11.99 10.60
C GLN A 8 -41.86 11.71 9.41
N ARG A 9 -41.64 12.70 8.56
CA ARG A 9 -40.59 12.64 7.56
C ARG A 9 -39.23 12.83 8.24
N LEU A 10 -38.37 11.82 8.14
CA LEU A 10 -37.01 11.84 8.69
C LEU A 10 -36.03 12.53 7.73
N GLY A 11 -36.28 12.47 6.43
CA GLY A 11 -35.44 13.15 5.43
C GLY A 11 -36.03 13.16 4.01
N LYS A 12 -35.46 14.03 3.16
CA LYS A 12 -35.61 14.03 1.70
C LYS A 12 -34.21 14.04 1.09
N GLY A 13 -33.84 12.97 0.39
CA GLY A 13 -32.55 12.86 -0.31
C GLY A 13 -32.73 12.76 -1.83
N ALA A 14 -31.60 12.70 -2.56
CA ALA A 14 -31.59 12.49 -4.01
C ALA A 14 -32.24 11.17 -4.45
N GLN A 15 -32.33 10.21 -3.52
CA GLN A 15 -32.82 8.86 -3.73
C GLN A 15 -34.31 8.69 -3.34
N GLY A 16 -34.93 9.72 -2.78
CA GLY A 16 -36.33 9.67 -2.35
C GLY A 16 -36.58 10.18 -0.92
N SER A 17 -37.73 9.82 -0.37
CA SER A 17 -38.21 10.34 0.91
C SER A 17 -38.21 9.25 1.98
N VAL A 18 -37.76 9.60 3.18
CA VAL A 18 -37.66 8.66 4.32
C VAL A 18 -38.63 9.09 5.42
N PHE A 19 -39.43 8.16 5.91
CA PHE A 19 -40.46 8.40 6.92
C PHE A 19 -40.32 7.44 8.09
N LEU A 20 -40.54 7.94 9.30
CA LEU A 20 -40.85 7.11 10.45
C LEU A 20 -42.28 6.60 10.32
N VAL A 21 -42.47 5.30 10.47
CA VAL A 21 -43.78 4.65 10.42
C VAL A 21 -43.98 3.76 11.64
N ILE A 22 -45.24 3.55 12.03
CA ILE A 22 -45.60 2.63 13.10
C ILE A 22 -46.45 1.52 12.49
N GLU A 23 -46.07 0.27 12.72
CA GLU A 23 -46.90 -0.86 12.31
C GLU A 23 -48.18 -0.92 13.17
N LYS A 24 -49.35 -0.97 12.52
CA LYS A 24 -50.63 -0.90 13.21
C LYS A 24 -50.92 -2.09 14.13
N THR A 25 -50.37 -3.26 13.81
CA THR A 25 -50.63 -4.51 14.56
C THR A 25 -49.75 -4.64 15.79
N SER A 26 -48.45 -4.34 15.69
CA SER A 26 -47.49 -4.50 16.78
C SER A 26 -47.25 -3.21 17.57
N GLY A 27 -47.51 -2.04 16.98
CA GLY A 27 -47.11 -0.75 17.52
C GLY A 27 -45.61 -0.46 17.39
N GLU A 28 -44.84 -1.33 16.73
CA GLU A 28 -43.40 -1.14 16.56
C GLU A 28 -43.06 -0.07 15.52
N GLN A 29 -41.93 0.60 15.74
CA GLN A 29 -41.43 1.67 14.88
C GLN A 29 -40.52 1.10 13.79
N TYR A 30 -40.73 1.58 12.57
CA TYR A 30 -39.96 1.25 11.38
C TYR A 30 -39.64 2.50 10.58
N VAL A 31 -38.74 2.37 9.62
CA VAL A 31 -38.45 3.38 8.61
C VAL A 31 -39.00 2.93 7.27
N LEU A 32 -39.75 3.81 6.60
CA LEU A 32 -40.23 3.64 5.25
C LEU A 32 -39.44 4.55 4.31
N LYS A 33 -38.65 3.96 3.40
CA LYS A 33 -37.99 4.67 2.29
C LYS A 33 -38.86 4.53 1.04
N LYS A 34 -39.29 5.67 0.47
CA LYS A 34 -39.99 5.76 -0.81
C LYS A 34 -39.01 6.17 -1.90
N VAL A 35 -38.82 5.31 -2.90
CA VAL A 35 -37.99 5.57 -4.09
C VAL A 35 -38.91 5.79 -5.28
N GLU A 36 -38.84 6.97 -5.91
CA GLU A 36 -39.65 7.33 -7.07
C GLU A 36 -39.17 6.61 -8.34
N CYS A 37 -40.11 6.06 -9.09
CA CYS A 37 -39.90 5.39 -10.38
C CYS A 37 -40.67 6.13 -11.48
N THR A 38 -40.08 6.23 -12.67
CA THR A 38 -40.68 6.96 -13.79
C THR A 38 -41.85 6.22 -14.44
N ASP A 39 -41.84 4.89 -14.37
CA ASP A 39 -42.87 4.02 -14.95
C ASP A 39 -42.92 2.65 -14.26
N GLU A 40 -43.90 1.83 -14.68
CA GLU A 40 -44.13 0.50 -14.15
C GLU A 40 -42.99 -0.49 -14.47
N GLN A 41 -42.31 -0.34 -15.61
CA GLN A 41 -41.19 -1.23 -15.96
C GLN A 41 -40.01 -0.97 -15.05
N GLU A 42 -39.70 0.30 -14.77
CA GLU A 42 -38.68 0.67 -13.79
C GLU A 42 -39.09 0.19 -12.39
N ALA A 43 -40.32 0.43 -11.96
CA ALA A 43 -40.79 0.00 -10.64
C ALA A 43 -40.68 -1.52 -10.46
N ASN A 44 -41.03 -2.30 -11.48
CA ASN A 44 -40.91 -3.76 -11.46
C ASN A 44 -39.45 -4.24 -11.44
N LYS A 45 -38.56 -3.57 -12.18
CA LYS A 45 -37.12 -3.87 -12.17
C LYS A 45 -36.51 -3.57 -10.80
N ALA A 46 -36.74 -2.37 -10.30
CA ALA A 46 -36.33 -1.92 -8.98
C ALA A 46 -36.85 -2.85 -7.89
N PHE A 47 -38.14 -3.24 -7.93
CA PHE A 47 -38.72 -4.16 -6.97
C PHE A 47 -38.03 -5.53 -6.98
N LYS A 48 -37.75 -6.11 -8.15
CA LYS A 48 -36.99 -7.37 -8.25
C LYS A 48 -35.60 -7.27 -7.63
N GLU A 49 -34.90 -6.15 -7.85
CA GLU A 49 -33.57 -5.89 -7.29
C GLU A 49 -33.62 -5.73 -5.76
N VAL A 50 -34.61 -5.01 -5.22
CA VAL A 50 -34.82 -4.88 -3.76
C VAL A 50 -35.14 -6.21 -3.10
N MET A 51 -35.91 -7.08 -3.76
CA MET A 51 -36.28 -8.38 -3.19
C MET A 51 -35.06 -9.24 -2.84
N ALA A 52 -33.92 -9.08 -3.53
CA ALA A 52 -32.68 -9.75 -3.18
C ALA A 52 -32.14 -9.37 -1.78
N LEU A 53 -32.53 -8.21 -1.24
CA LEU A 53 -32.16 -7.76 0.10
C LEU A 53 -32.87 -8.55 1.21
N GLN A 54 -33.98 -9.23 0.90
CA GLN A 54 -34.73 -10.02 1.89
C GLN A 54 -33.89 -11.15 2.50
N ASP A 55 -32.91 -11.65 1.74
CA ASP A 55 -32.01 -12.72 2.14
C ASP A 55 -30.77 -12.22 2.91
N LEU A 56 -30.63 -10.90 3.08
CA LEU A 56 -29.53 -10.28 3.83
C LEU A 56 -29.86 -10.19 5.33
N LYS A 57 -29.92 -11.36 5.99
CA LYS A 57 -30.18 -11.46 7.43
C LYS A 57 -28.86 -11.65 8.19
N HIS A 58 -28.42 -10.61 8.87
CA HIS A 58 -27.18 -10.61 9.66
C HIS A 58 -27.28 -9.60 10.81
N SER A 59 -26.63 -9.87 11.95
CA SER A 59 -26.72 -9.04 13.18
C SER A 59 -26.24 -7.59 13.00
N TYR A 60 -25.35 -7.36 12.03
CA TYR A 60 -24.76 -6.06 11.73
C TYR A 60 -25.21 -5.51 10.36
N ILE A 61 -26.35 -6.00 9.85
CA ILE A 61 -27.02 -5.48 8.66
C ILE A 61 -28.42 -5.02 9.07
N CYS A 62 -28.85 -3.89 8.51
CA CYS A 62 -30.17 -3.33 8.73
C CYS A 62 -31.26 -4.35 8.39
N GLY A 63 -32.18 -4.58 9.33
CA GLY A 63 -33.29 -5.51 9.13
C GLY A 63 -34.27 -4.97 8.09
N TYR A 64 -34.54 -5.79 7.07
CA TYR A 64 -35.57 -5.50 6.07
C TYR A 64 -36.85 -6.28 6.39
N LYS A 65 -37.94 -5.54 6.59
CA LYS A 65 -39.23 -6.12 7.00
C LYS A 65 -40.12 -6.46 5.82
N GLU A 66 -40.37 -5.48 4.95
CA GLU A 66 -41.30 -5.62 3.84
C GLU A 66 -40.93 -4.69 2.69
N PHE A 67 -41.22 -5.13 1.48
CA PHE A 67 -41.04 -4.37 0.25
C PHE A 67 -42.37 -4.36 -0.51
N PHE A 68 -42.75 -3.22 -1.09
CA PHE A 68 -43.95 -3.14 -1.92
C PHE A 68 -43.86 -1.99 -2.92
N VAL A 69 -44.68 -2.04 -3.97
CA VAL A 69 -44.84 -0.94 -4.93
C VAL A 69 -46.16 -0.24 -4.64
N THR A 70 -46.18 1.08 -4.71
CA THR A 70 -47.40 1.89 -4.53
C THR A 70 -47.43 3.04 -5.51
N TRP A 71 -48.61 3.37 -6.01
CA TRP A 71 -48.85 4.64 -6.71
C TRP A 71 -49.22 5.69 -5.68
N ASP A 72 -48.55 6.85 -5.70
CA ASP A 72 -48.94 8.00 -4.88
C ASP A 72 -49.77 8.96 -5.75
N LYS A 73 -51.02 9.19 -5.35
CA LYS A 73 -51.93 10.06 -6.11
C LYS A 73 -51.54 11.53 -6.04
N GLU A 74 -50.93 11.97 -4.95
CA GLU A 74 -50.56 13.37 -4.75
C GLU A 74 -49.33 13.74 -5.59
N GLU A 75 -48.33 12.85 -5.62
CA GLU A 75 -47.11 13.07 -6.42
C GLU A 75 -47.23 12.54 -7.86
N SER A 76 -48.34 11.85 -8.21
CA SER A 76 -48.59 11.29 -9.54
C SER A 76 -47.42 10.43 -10.06
N ALA A 77 -46.85 9.60 -9.19
CA ALA A 77 -45.69 8.76 -9.48
C ALA A 77 -45.79 7.37 -8.81
N MET A 78 -45.09 6.39 -9.39
CA MET A 78 -44.90 5.07 -8.79
C MET A 78 -43.74 5.13 -7.81
N PHE A 79 -43.89 4.45 -6.68
CA PHE A 79 -42.86 4.33 -5.67
C PHE A 79 -42.59 2.88 -5.31
N VAL A 80 -41.30 2.53 -5.27
CA VAL A 80 -40.84 1.35 -4.54
C VAL A 80 -40.65 1.73 -3.08
N CYS A 81 -41.33 1.02 -2.20
CA CYS A 81 -41.33 1.22 -0.77
C CYS A 81 -40.53 0.13 -0.07
N ILE A 82 -39.61 0.56 0.79
CA ILE A 82 -38.74 -0.31 1.58
C ILE A 82 -38.99 -0.04 3.05
N VAL A 83 -39.49 -1.03 3.78
CA VAL A 83 -39.69 -0.97 5.24
C VAL A 83 -38.51 -1.65 5.93
N MET A 84 -37.84 -0.91 6.80
CA MET A 84 -36.64 -1.35 7.51
C MET A 84 -36.68 -0.97 8.99
N ASP A 85 -35.80 -1.55 9.79
CA ASP A 85 -35.71 -1.28 11.22
C ASP A 85 -35.43 0.20 11.53
N PHE A 86 -35.99 0.69 12.65
CA PHE A 86 -35.73 2.04 13.14
C PHE A 86 -34.61 2.04 14.19
N TYR A 87 -33.58 2.85 13.95
CA TYR A 87 -32.42 3.01 14.84
C TYR A 87 -32.49 4.33 15.61
N PRO A 88 -32.91 4.32 16.89
CA PRO A 88 -33.18 5.56 17.64
C PRO A 88 -31.93 6.35 18.01
N MET A 89 -30.75 5.71 18.04
CA MET A 89 -29.49 6.40 18.31
C MET A 89 -28.96 7.16 17.07
N GLY A 90 -29.61 7.03 15.93
CA GLY A 90 -29.21 7.65 14.67
C GLY A 90 -28.03 6.94 14.02
N ASP A 91 -27.30 7.67 13.19
CA ASP A 91 -26.18 7.19 12.38
C ASP A 91 -24.82 7.71 12.88
N LEU A 92 -23.76 7.11 12.35
CA LEU A 92 -22.38 7.43 12.69
C LEU A 92 -21.98 8.83 12.24
N ASP A 93 -22.50 9.36 11.12
CA ASP A 93 -22.24 10.73 10.67
C ASP A 93 -22.69 11.76 11.73
N ARG A 94 -23.89 11.58 12.29
CA ARG A 94 -24.38 12.41 13.39
C ARG A 94 -23.49 12.33 14.62
N LEU A 95 -23.04 11.14 15.00
CA LEU A 95 -22.13 10.96 16.15
C LEU A 95 -20.78 11.67 15.91
N LEU A 96 -20.21 11.50 14.73
CA LEU A 96 -18.91 12.09 14.38
C LEU A 96 -18.97 13.62 14.39
N LYS A 97 -20.05 14.22 13.88
CA LYS A 97 -20.27 15.68 13.98
C LYS A 97 -20.28 16.16 15.43
N GLN A 98 -20.99 15.47 16.31
CA GLN A 98 -21.03 15.82 17.74
C GLN A 98 -19.66 15.69 18.42
N LYS A 99 -18.91 14.63 18.09
CA LYS A 99 -17.55 14.41 18.62
C LYS A 99 -16.58 15.50 18.16
N ARG A 100 -16.65 15.92 16.90
CA ARG A 100 -15.85 17.04 16.35
C ARG A 100 -16.13 18.36 17.03
N GLU A 101 -17.40 18.70 17.23
CA GLU A 101 -17.81 19.93 17.93
C GLU A 101 -17.21 20.00 19.35
N LYS A 102 -17.09 18.84 20.00
CA LYS A 102 -16.49 18.72 21.35
C LYS A 102 -14.99 18.45 21.35
N LYS A 103 -14.37 18.23 20.18
CA LYS A 103 -12.99 17.76 20.02
C LYS A 103 -12.68 16.51 20.84
N GLU A 104 -13.64 15.59 20.86
CA GLU A 104 -13.54 14.33 21.60
C GLU A 104 -13.10 13.20 20.67
N LYS A 105 -12.05 12.47 21.06
CA LYS A 105 -11.66 11.24 20.37
C LYS A 105 -12.58 10.07 20.71
N ILE A 106 -12.54 9.05 19.87
CA ILE A 106 -13.17 7.75 20.13
C ILE A 106 -12.06 6.81 20.62
N GLU A 107 -12.31 6.06 21.69
CA GLU A 107 -11.32 5.11 22.20
C GLU A 107 -11.04 4.00 21.19
N GLU A 108 -9.77 3.60 21.05
CA GLU A 108 -9.36 2.58 20.07
C GLU A 108 -10.14 1.26 20.26
N LEU A 109 -10.46 0.89 21.50
CA LEU A 109 -11.25 -0.31 21.78
C LEU A 109 -12.64 -0.27 21.13
N VAL A 110 -13.27 0.91 21.08
CA VAL A 110 -14.57 1.12 20.43
C VAL A 110 -14.40 1.05 18.90
N LEU A 111 -13.33 1.66 18.37
CA LEU A 111 -13.00 1.58 16.94
C LEU A 111 -12.79 0.13 16.49
N LYS A 112 -12.01 -0.66 17.26
CA LYS A 112 -11.79 -2.08 16.99
C LYS A 112 -13.10 -2.86 16.97
N LYS A 113 -13.96 -2.66 17.97
CA LYS A 113 -15.27 -3.32 18.04
C LYS A 113 -16.14 -2.98 16.84
N TRP A 114 -16.31 -1.70 16.51
CA TRP A 114 -17.15 -1.28 15.38
C TRP A 114 -16.57 -1.72 14.04
N PHE A 115 -15.25 -1.67 13.87
CA PHE A 115 -14.57 -2.21 12.70
C PHE A 115 -14.86 -3.70 12.51
N GLY A 116 -14.73 -4.51 13.58
CA GLY A 116 -15.04 -5.95 13.52
C GLY A 116 -16.48 -6.22 13.09
N GLN A 117 -17.44 -5.47 13.63
CA GLN A 117 -18.86 -5.58 13.27
C GLN A 117 -19.13 -5.21 11.81
N MET A 118 -18.55 -4.11 11.32
CA MET A 118 -18.69 -3.69 9.92
C MET A 118 -18.04 -4.68 8.96
N LEU A 119 -16.82 -5.15 9.27
CA LEU A 119 -16.11 -6.09 8.42
C LEU A 119 -16.84 -7.44 8.35
N GLU A 120 -17.36 -7.94 9.47
CA GLU A 120 -18.15 -9.19 9.49
C GLU A 120 -19.40 -9.09 8.61
N ALA A 121 -20.09 -7.95 8.62
CA ALA A 121 -21.19 -7.67 7.70
C ALA A 121 -20.74 -7.65 6.22
N LEU A 122 -19.60 -7.03 5.91
CA LEU A 122 -19.05 -7.00 4.55
C LEU A 122 -18.68 -8.40 4.06
N VAL A 123 -18.01 -9.21 4.88
CA VAL A 123 -17.69 -10.62 4.57
C VAL A 123 -18.96 -11.40 4.22
N PHE A 124 -20.03 -11.20 4.97
CA PHE A 124 -21.31 -11.86 4.72
C PHE A 124 -21.93 -11.46 3.37
N VAL A 125 -21.97 -10.16 3.05
CA VAL A 125 -22.58 -9.70 1.79
C VAL A 125 -21.72 -10.02 0.56
N HIS A 126 -20.40 -9.92 0.67
CA HIS A 126 -19.47 -10.23 -0.42
C HIS A 126 -19.52 -11.72 -0.77
N LYS A 127 -19.67 -12.63 0.21
CA LYS A 127 -19.92 -14.06 -0.03
C LYS A 127 -21.23 -14.35 -0.77
N LYS A 128 -22.21 -13.46 -0.65
CA LYS A 128 -23.48 -13.49 -1.40
C LYS A 128 -23.39 -12.74 -2.74
N GLN A 129 -22.20 -12.32 -3.16
CA GLN A 129 -21.95 -11.54 -4.38
C GLN A 129 -22.67 -10.18 -4.40
N VAL A 130 -22.89 -9.60 -3.21
CA VAL A 130 -23.50 -8.27 -3.05
C VAL A 130 -22.41 -7.28 -2.66
N ILE A 131 -22.22 -6.23 -3.46
CA ILE A 131 -21.32 -5.10 -3.18
C ILE A 131 -22.18 -3.92 -2.70
N HIS A 132 -21.80 -3.26 -1.61
CA HIS A 132 -22.58 -2.17 -1.01
C HIS A 132 -22.58 -0.91 -1.87
N ARG A 133 -21.41 -0.49 -2.41
CA ARG A 133 -21.21 0.63 -3.35
C ARG A 133 -21.44 2.05 -2.81
N ASP A 134 -22.18 2.24 -1.73
CA ASP A 134 -22.41 3.56 -1.08
C ASP A 134 -22.11 3.52 0.42
N LEU A 135 -21.03 2.84 0.83
CA LEU A 135 -20.68 2.71 2.24
C LEU A 135 -20.12 4.04 2.76
N LYS A 136 -20.76 4.61 3.78
CA LYS A 136 -20.42 5.92 4.38
C LYS A 136 -20.99 6.04 5.79
N PRO A 137 -20.53 6.98 6.63
CA PRO A 137 -20.97 7.07 8.03
C PRO A 137 -22.48 7.25 8.21
N SER A 138 -23.18 7.94 7.29
CA SER A 138 -24.65 8.10 7.38
C SER A 138 -25.43 6.81 7.07
N ASN A 139 -24.76 5.78 6.54
CA ASN A 139 -25.32 4.44 6.31
C ASN A 139 -24.89 3.44 7.39
N ILE A 140 -24.21 3.89 8.45
CA ILE A 140 -23.86 3.07 9.63
C ILE A 140 -24.72 3.49 10.81
N PHE A 141 -25.69 2.66 11.18
CA PHE A 141 -26.64 2.96 12.25
C PHE A 141 -26.16 2.47 13.60
N LEU A 142 -26.43 3.26 14.65
CA LEU A 142 -26.10 2.94 16.02
C LEU A 142 -27.29 2.28 16.73
N THR A 143 -27.02 1.19 17.42
CA THR A 143 -27.99 0.50 18.28
C THR A 143 -27.90 0.99 19.73
N LYS A 144 -28.92 0.68 20.55
CA LYS A 144 -28.93 1.02 21.98
C LYS A 144 -27.78 0.36 22.76
N ASP A 145 -27.29 -0.77 22.28
CA ASP A 145 -26.21 -1.55 22.90
C ASP A 145 -24.81 -1.12 22.42
N LEU A 146 -24.70 0.08 21.82
CA LEU A 146 -23.45 0.63 21.27
C LEU A 146 -22.79 -0.30 20.23
N ASN A 147 -23.61 -1.04 19.47
CA ASN A 147 -23.19 -1.77 18.28
C ASN A 147 -23.60 -1.00 17.02
N VAL A 148 -22.95 -1.33 15.90
CA VAL A 148 -23.26 -0.76 14.59
C VAL A 148 -24.07 -1.73 13.71
N SER A 149 -24.81 -1.17 12.76
CA SER A 149 -25.51 -1.92 11.71
C SER A 149 -25.39 -1.19 10.38
N ILE A 150 -24.94 -1.90 9.34
CA ILE A 150 -24.81 -1.33 7.98
C ILE A 150 -26.19 -1.31 7.33
N GLY A 151 -26.60 -0.18 6.79
CA GLY A 151 -27.86 -0.01 6.06
C GLY A 151 -27.67 0.46 4.63
N ASP A 152 -28.79 0.56 3.92
CA ASP A 152 -28.88 1.13 2.57
C ASP A 152 -28.20 0.34 1.42
N PHE A 153 -28.11 -0.99 1.56
CA PHE A 153 -27.71 -1.93 0.49
C PHE A 153 -28.59 -1.87 -0.79
N GLY A 154 -29.71 -1.15 -0.75
CA GLY A 154 -30.76 -1.24 -1.77
C GLY A 154 -30.68 -0.23 -2.91
N VAL A 155 -30.03 0.93 -2.75
CA VAL A 155 -30.27 2.02 -3.71
C VAL A 155 -29.37 1.97 -4.94
N ALA A 156 -28.12 1.54 -4.77
CA ALA A 156 -27.22 1.33 -5.89
C ALA A 156 -27.68 0.18 -6.79
N THR A 157 -28.33 -0.83 -6.21
CA THR A 157 -28.92 -1.98 -6.90
C THR A 157 -30.16 -1.56 -7.68
N VAL A 158 -31.04 -0.75 -7.08
CA VAL A 158 -32.35 -0.31 -7.62
C VAL A 158 -32.29 0.69 -8.78
N MET A 159 -31.31 1.61 -8.76
CA MET A 159 -31.31 2.73 -9.70
C MET A 159 -30.57 2.42 -11.02
N GLY A 160 -29.87 1.30 -11.11
CA GLY A 160 -29.00 0.98 -12.25
C GLY A 160 -27.81 1.95 -12.38
N ASP A 161 -26.70 1.48 -12.94
CA ASP A 161 -25.40 2.18 -12.96
C ASP A 161 -25.43 3.62 -13.53
N ALA A 162 -26.37 3.94 -14.41
CA ALA A 162 -26.50 5.27 -15.02
C ALA A 162 -27.24 6.29 -14.14
N ARG A 163 -28.27 5.88 -13.38
CA ARG A 163 -28.99 6.80 -12.47
C ARG A 163 -28.32 6.91 -11.11
N THR A 164 -27.61 5.87 -10.65
CA THR A 164 -26.79 5.94 -9.44
C THR A 164 -25.69 7.00 -9.57
N ARG A 165 -25.03 7.09 -10.74
CA ARG A 165 -24.01 8.11 -11.03
C ARG A 165 -24.55 9.54 -11.07
N THR A 166 -25.70 9.79 -11.69
CA THR A 166 -26.28 11.14 -11.81
C THR A 166 -26.93 11.65 -10.52
N ARG A 167 -27.30 10.76 -9.59
CA ARG A 167 -27.93 11.11 -8.30
C ARG A 167 -27.00 11.01 -7.08
N THR A 168 -25.75 10.58 -7.26
CA THR A 168 -24.75 10.64 -6.18
C THR A 168 -24.40 12.10 -5.93
N THR A 169 -24.71 12.59 -4.72
CA THR A 169 -24.37 13.97 -4.34
C THR A 169 -22.86 14.12 -4.22
N VAL A 170 -22.33 15.30 -4.57
CA VAL A 170 -20.89 15.60 -4.49
C VAL A 170 -20.29 15.22 -3.13
N GLY A 171 -21.04 15.38 -2.04
CA GLY A 171 -20.62 14.98 -0.69
C GLY A 171 -20.53 13.47 -0.44
N SER A 172 -21.31 12.62 -1.12
CA SER A 172 -21.21 11.15 -0.96
C SER A 172 -19.99 10.58 -1.69
N MET A 173 -19.44 11.31 -2.66
CA MET A 173 -18.27 10.85 -3.42
C MET A 173 -17.01 10.74 -2.55
N ASN A 174 -16.93 11.34 -1.36
CA ASN A 174 -15.72 11.33 -0.53
C ASN A 174 -15.27 9.93 -0.13
N TRP A 175 -16.19 9.04 0.26
CA TRP A 175 -15.88 7.66 0.68
C TRP A 175 -15.79 6.66 -0.47
N MET A 176 -16.11 7.08 -1.70
CA MET A 176 -16.06 6.23 -2.88
C MET A 176 -14.62 5.95 -3.29
N ALA A 177 -14.29 4.71 -3.63
CA ALA A 177 -12.96 4.34 -4.10
C ALA A 177 -12.64 4.99 -5.46
N PRO A 178 -11.36 5.32 -5.75
CA PRO A 178 -10.99 6.03 -6.97
C PRO A 178 -11.41 5.30 -8.26
N GLU A 179 -11.33 3.97 -8.28
CA GLU A 179 -11.65 3.11 -9.42
C GLU A 179 -13.15 3.02 -9.75
N VAL A 180 -14.04 3.39 -8.82
CA VAL A 180 -15.50 3.33 -9.05
C VAL A 180 -15.92 4.26 -10.20
N LEU A 181 -15.11 5.29 -10.47
CA LEU A 181 -15.30 6.19 -11.60
C LEU A 181 -14.73 5.63 -12.92
N GLU A 182 -13.78 4.70 -12.86
CA GLU A 182 -12.93 4.33 -14.01
C GLU A 182 -13.21 2.91 -14.58
N ARG A 183 -13.75 1.96 -13.80
CA ARG A 183 -13.96 0.54 -14.18
C ARG A 183 -12.68 -0.20 -14.65
N PRO A 184 -12.44 -1.44 -14.20
CA PRO A 184 -13.29 -2.29 -13.36
C PRO A 184 -13.23 -1.93 -11.86
N TYR A 185 -14.27 -2.30 -11.12
CA TYR A 185 -14.32 -2.23 -9.65
C TYR A 185 -14.92 -3.54 -9.12
N ASP A 186 -14.55 -3.93 -7.90
CA ASP A 186 -14.99 -5.18 -7.25
C ASP A 186 -15.39 -4.93 -5.78
N GLU A 187 -15.53 -5.99 -4.98
CA GLU A 187 -15.89 -5.89 -3.57
C GLU A 187 -14.87 -5.12 -2.70
N ARG A 188 -13.62 -4.95 -3.18
CA ARG A 188 -12.56 -4.19 -2.49
C ARG A 188 -12.84 -2.69 -2.49
N SER A 189 -13.75 -2.20 -3.33
CA SER A 189 -14.22 -0.82 -3.25
C SER A 189 -14.96 -0.55 -1.93
N ASP A 190 -15.68 -1.54 -1.37
CA ASP A 190 -16.28 -1.39 -0.03
C ASP A 190 -15.22 -1.36 1.07
N VAL A 191 -14.09 -2.06 0.88
CA VAL A 191 -12.94 -2.03 1.80
C VAL A 191 -12.32 -0.64 1.85
N TRP A 192 -12.17 0.03 0.70
CA TRP A 192 -11.74 1.44 0.67
C TRP A 192 -12.69 2.34 1.44
N SER A 193 -14.01 2.22 1.19
CA SER A 193 -15.01 3.02 1.90
C SER A 193 -14.96 2.79 3.41
N LEU A 194 -14.75 1.54 3.85
CA LEU A 194 -14.52 1.22 5.27
C LEU A 194 -13.23 1.86 5.79
N GLY A 195 -12.16 1.89 4.99
CA GLY A 195 -10.94 2.64 5.26
C GLY A 195 -11.18 4.12 5.50
N CYS A 196 -11.98 4.77 4.65
CA CYS A 196 -12.35 6.17 4.82
C CYS A 196 -13.14 6.39 6.12
N ILE A 197 -14.08 5.49 6.44
CA ILE A 197 -14.85 5.56 7.69
C ILE A 197 -13.93 5.40 8.90
N MET A 198 -12.98 4.46 8.87
CA MET A 198 -12.01 4.27 9.95
C MET A 198 -11.12 5.50 10.15
N LEU A 199 -10.60 6.08 9.07
CA LEU A 199 -9.81 7.32 9.14
C LEU A 199 -10.63 8.48 9.69
N GLU A 200 -11.89 8.58 9.29
CA GLU A 200 -12.80 9.61 9.76
C GLU A 200 -13.13 9.49 11.26
N MET A 201 -13.32 8.26 11.75
CA MET A 201 -13.49 8.00 13.18
C MET A 201 -12.21 8.30 13.98
N ALA A 202 -11.03 7.96 13.44
CA ALA A 202 -9.75 8.20 14.10
C ALA A 202 -9.41 9.70 14.21
N THR A 203 -9.83 10.51 13.24
CA THR A 203 -9.50 11.94 13.14
C THR A 203 -10.53 12.87 13.80
N CYS A 204 -11.71 12.37 14.19
CA CYS A 204 -12.81 13.22 14.69
C CYS A 204 -12.49 14.03 15.95
N GLY A 205 -11.48 13.63 16.72
CA GLY A 205 -11.03 14.36 17.91
C GLY A 205 -10.23 15.62 17.61
N PHE A 206 -9.61 15.73 16.42
CA PHE A 206 -8.70 16.82 16.08
C PHE A 206 -8.95 17.47 14.71
N MET A 207 -9.84 16.91 13.88
CA MET A 207 -10.12 17.38 12.52
C MET A 207 -11.60 17.73 12.33
N MET A 208 -11.87 18.88 11.69
CA MET A 208 -13.23 19.33 11.37
C MET A 208 -13.79 18.62 10.12
N SER A 209 -15.12 18.63 9.95
CA SER A 209 -15.80 17.92 8.85
C SER A 209 -15.38 18.37 7.44
N GLN A 210 -15.16 19.68 7.24
CA GLN A 210 -14.70 20.21 5.95
C GLN A 210 -13.26 19.79 5.66
N SER A 211 -12.42 19.69 6.70
CA SER A 211 -11.03 19.27 6.59
C SER A 211 -10.94 17.79 6.21
N ILE A 212 -11.73 16.90 6.83
CA ILE A 212 -11.69 15.47 6.48
C ILE A 212 -12.23 15.19 5.08
N ALA A 213 -13.24 15.92 4.61
CA ALA A 213 -13.72 15.81 3.24
C ALA A 213 -12.62 16.16 2.22
N GLY A 214 -11.86 17.24 2.47
CA GLY A 214 -10.68 17.62 1.68
C GLY A 214 -9.61 16.54 1.69
N VAL A 215 -9.26 16.03 2.87
CA VAL A 215 -8.26 14.95 3.04
C VAL A 215 -8.68 13.68 2.28
N LEU A 216 -9.93 13.23 2.40
CA LEU A 216 -10.41 12.05 1.66
C LEU A 216 -10.40 12.26 0.13
N PHE A 217 -10.60 13.49 -0.34
CA PHE A 217 -10.49 13.84 -1.74
C PHE A 217 -9.02 13.88 -2.21
N GLU A 218 -8.12 14.41 -1.40
CA GLU A 218 -6.68 14.46 -1.67
C GLU A 218 -6.04 13.07 -1.68
N ILE A 219 -6.42 12.17 -0.75
CA ILE A 219 -5.91 10.79 -0.68
C ILE A 219 -6.13 10.01 -1.99
N LYS A 220 -7.16 10.35 -2.76
CA LYS A 220 -7.43 9.74 -4.07
C LYS A 220 -6.45 10.17 -5.15
N GLN A 221 -5.87 11.35 -4.99
CA GLN A 221 -4.96 11.96 -5.94
C GLN A 221 -3.50 11.76 -5.54
N SER A 222 -3.21 11.78 -4.24
CA SER A 222 -1.87 11.63 -3.69
C SER A 222 -1.86 10.74 -2.45
N PRO A 223 -1.03 9.66 -2.43
CA PRO A 223 -0.88 8.84 -1.22
C PRO A 223 -0.24 9.60 -0.04
N THR A 224 0.41 10.74 -0.29
CA THR A 224 1.09 11.52 0.76
C THR A 224 0.12 12.12 1.77
N ALA A 225 -1.07 12.51 1.31
CA ALA A 225 -2.11 13.06 2.18
C ALA A 225 -2.53 12.04 3.26
N LEU A 226 -2.51 10.75 2.91
CA LEU A 226 -2.78 9.68 3.87
C LEU A 226 -1.67 9.60 4.92
N GLU A 227 -0.40 9.58 4.51
CA GLU A 227 0.73 9.46 5.43
C GLU A 227 0.81 10.63 6.40
N ASP A 228 0.62 11.86 5.94
CA ASP A 228 0.64 13.03 6.81
C ASP A 228 -0.52 13.02 7.83
N THR A 229 -1.68 12.51 7.41
CA THR A 229 -2.81 12.30 8.32
C THR A 229 -2.52 11.17 9.32
N LEU A 230 -1.95 10.05 8.87
CA LEU A 230 -1.61 8.91 9.72
C LEU A 230 -0.52 9.24 10.74
N LYS A 231 0.43 10.14 10.44
CA LYS A 231 1.38 10.67 11.43
C LYS A 231 0.69 11.34 12.62
N GLN A 232 -0.42 12.05 12.37
CA GLN A 232 -1.21 12.67 13.44
C GLN A 232 -2.04 11.64 14.19
N VAL A 233 -2.66 10.68 13.47
CA VAL A 233 -3.40 9.56 14.08
C VAL A 233 -2.49 8.73 14.99
N GLY A 234 -1.26 8.45 14.57
CA GLY A 234 -0.29 7.66 15.33
C GLY A 234 0.15 8.26 16.67
N LYS A 235 -0.22 9.51 16.98
CA LYS A 235 -0.02 10.10 18.31
C LYS A 235 -1.00 9.57 19.35
N ASP A 236 -2.18 9.14 18.92
CA ASP A 236 -3.29 8.75 19.80
C ASP A 236 -3.67 7.26 19.69
N TYR A 237 -3.24 6.58 18.63
CA TYR A 237 -3.65 5.21 18.30
C TYR A 237 -2.47 4.33 17.92
N SER A 238 -2.68 3.01 17.98
CA SER A 238 -1.65 2.01 17.66
C SER A 238 -1.15 2.08 16.21
N VAL A 239 0.09 1.64 16.02
CA VAL A 239 0.70 1.47 14.69
C VAL A 239 -0.11 0.49 13.85
N ASP A 240 -0.65 -0.56 14.45
CA ASP A 240 -1.46 -1.57 13.75
C ASP A 240 -2.77 -0.98 13.21
N MET A 241 -3.40 -0.04 13.94
CA MET A 241 -4.59 0.66 13.44
C MET A 241 -4.24 1.55 12.24
N CYS A 242 -3.13 2.29 12.33
CA CYS A 242 -2.65 3.11 11.23
C CYS A 242 -2.34 2.25 10.00
N GLN A 243 -1.74 1.07 10.21
CA GLN A 243 -1.46 0.12 9.15
C GLN A 243 -2.72 -0.47 8.52
N LEU A 244 -3.73 -0.80 9.33
CA LEU A 244 -5.02 -1.27 8.84
C LEU A 244 -5.67 -0.21 7.92
N ILE A 245 -5.68 1.06 8.35
CA ILE A 245 -6.21 2.17 7.54
C ILE A 245 -5.40 2.32 6.24
N ARG A 246 -4.06 2.31 6.34
CA ARG A 246 -3.16 2.35 5.17
C ARG A 246 -3.45 1.24 4.17
N THR A 247 -3.65 0.03 4.67
CA THR A 247 -3.94 -1.17 3.86
C THR A 247 -5.28 -1.05 3.13
N MET A 248 -6.30 -0.49 3.78
CA MET A 248 -7.61 -0.27 3.15
C MET A 248 -7.63 0.91 2.17
N LEU A 249 -6.75 1.89 2.33
CA LEU A 249 -6.70 3.11 1.52
C LEU A 249 -5.58 3.09 0.46
N ARG A 250 -5.23 1.90 -0.05
CA ARG A 250 -4.41 1.75 -1.27
C ARG A 250 -5.24 2.13 -2.49
N ARG A 251 -4.73 3.05 -3.33
CA ARG A 251 -5.46 3.61 -4.49
C ARG A 251 -5.83 2.51 -5.48
N SER A 252 -4.85 1.70 -5.86
CA SER A 252 -5.09 0.51 -6.67
C SER A 252 -5.89 -0.54 -5.88
N PHE A 253 -6.95 -1.08 -6.49
CA PHE A 253 -7.77 -2.11 -5.86
C PHE A 253 -7.05 -3.47 -5.80
N GLN A 254 -6.10 -3.75 -6.71
CA GLN A 254 -5.31 -4.99 -6.65
C GLN A 254 -4.45 -5.07 -5.38
N GLU A 255 -4.00 -3.92 -4.87
CA GLU A 255 -3.15 -3.80 -3.68
C GLU A 255 -3.92 -3.95 -2.36
N ARG A 256 -5.25 -3.82 -2.41
CA ARG A 256 -6.14 -3.98 -1.25
C ARG A 256 -6.50 -5.45 -1.02
N PRO A 257 -6.47 -5.94 0.23
CA PRO A 257 -7.10 -7.21 0.54
C PRO A 257 -8.62 -7.11 0.41
N SER A 258 -9.26 -8.18 -0.03
CA SER A 258 -10.72 -8.35 0.08
C SER A 258 -11.14 -8.44 1.55
N ALA A 259 -12.42 -8.17 1.84
CA ALA A 259 -12.95 -8.31 3.21
C ALA A 259 -12.73 -9.73 3.77
N VAL A 260 -12.76 -10.75 2.91
CA VAL A 260 -12.49 -12.15 3.28
C VAL A 260 -11.03 -12.35 3.68
N GLU A 261 -10.08 -11.83 2.91
CA GLU A 261 -8.65 -11.92 3.24
C GLU A 261 -8.31 -11.12 4.50
N MET A 262 -9.02 -10.01 4.75
CA MET A 262 -8.81 -9.18 5.94
C MET A 262 -9.09 -9.94 7.25
N VAL A 263 -10.01 -10.91 7.25
CA VAL A 263 -10.35 -11.73 8.44
C VAL A 263 -9.10 -12.39 9.04
N ASP A 264 -8.13 -12.73 8.19
CA ASP A 264 -6.93 -13.44 8.63
C ASP A 264 -5.81 -12.53 9.15
N LEU A 265 -5.95 -11.22 9.03
CA LEU A 265 -4.99 -10.25 9.56
C LEU A 265 -5.02 -10.25 11.11
N PRO A 266 -3.85 -10.26 11.80
CA PRO A 266 -3.80 -10.34 13.26
C PRO A 266 -4.64 -9.29 14.00
N TYR A 267 -4.46 -8.01 13.65
CA TYR A 267 -5.21 -6.91 14.25
C TYR A 267 -6.72 -7.03 14.00
N VAL A 268 -7.11 -7.55 12.83
CA VAL A 268 -8.52 -7.76 12.48
C VAL A 268 -9.13 -8.92 13.28
N LYS A 269 -8.38 -9.99 13.54
CA LYS A 269 -8.83 -11.08 14.43
C LYS A 269 -9.13 -10.56 15.83
N GLU A 270 -8.36 -9.60 16.34
CA GLU A 270 -8.66 -8.94 17.62
C GLU A 270 -9.98 -8.15 17.54
N CYS A 271 -10.17 -7.37 16.47
CA CYS A 271 -11.41 -6.62 16.24
C CYS A 271 -12.64 -7.54 16.19
N LEU A 272 -12.54 -8.65 15.45
CA LEU A 272 -13.60 -9.65 15.32
C LEU A 272 -13.84 -10.41 16.63
N ALA A 273 -12.80 -10.64 17.44
CA ALA A 273 -12.95 -11.26 18.75
C ALA A 273 -13.73 -10.34 19.71
N LEU A 274 -13.50 -9.02 19.65
CA LEU A 274 -14.26 -8.04 20.42
C LEU A 274 -15.74 -7.94 20.02
N SER A 275 -16.08 -8.31 18.78
CA SER A 275 -17.48 -8.42 18.33
C SER A 275 -18.11 -9.80 18.61
N ASN A 276 -17.37 -10.74 19.22
CA ASN A 276 -17.77 -12.15 19.38
C ASN A 276 -18.11 -12.82 18.03
N SER A 277 -17.40 -12.44 16.97
CA SER A 277 -17.65 -12.96 15.63
C SER A 277 -17.38 -14.47 15.54
N ALA A 278 -18.25 -15.17 14.82
CA ALA A 278 -18.04 -16.58 14.49
C ALA A 278 -16.88 -16.80 13.49
N LEU A 279 -16.38 -15.73 12.86
CA LEU A 279 -15.23 -15.77 11.95
C LEU A 279 -13.91 -16.01 12.70
N VAL A 280 -13.84 -15.71 14.00
CA VAL A 280 -12.68 -16.06 14.83
C VAL A 280 -12.77 -17.53 15.20
N GLY A 281 -12.06 -18.38 14.47
CA GLY A 281 -11.97 -19.81 14.77
C GLY A 281 -11.55 -20.07 16.23
N LYS A 282 -12.07 -21.14 16.85
CA LYS A 282 -11.66 -21.58 18.20
C LYS A 282 -10.19 -22.04 18.20
N LYS A 283 -9.24 -21.12 18.38
CA LYS A 283 -7.78 -21.39 18.36
C LYS A 283 -7.32 -22.45 19.38
N LYS A 284 -7.99 -22.55 20.54
CA LYS A 284 -7.49 -23.36 21.67
C LYS A 284 -7.59 -24.88 21.52
N GLU A 285 -8.52 -25.41 20.71
CA GLU A 285 -8.67 -26.88 20.58
C GLU A 285 -7.71 -27.50 19.56
N LYS A 286 -7.24 -26.73 18.55
CA LYS A 286 -6.42 -27.27 17.44
C LYS A 286 -4.94 -27.46 17.77
N GLN A 287 -4.40 -26.73 18.75
CA GLN A 287 -2.97 -26.80 19.13
C GLN A 287 -2.61 -28.01 20.00
N MET A 288 -3.58 -28.63 20.68
CA MET A 288 -3.33 -29.69 21.68
C MET A 288 -2.79 -31.02 21.11
N ASN A 289 -2.83 -31.23 19.79
CA ASN A 289 -2.39 -32.47 19.13
C ASN A 289 -1.32 -32.22 18.05
N ALA A 290 -0.35 -31.34 18.30
CA ALA A 290 0.75 -31.11 17.36
C ALA A 290 1.57 -32.41 17.15
N LYS A 291 1.73 -32.80 15.89
CA LYS A 291 2.58 -33.92 15.49
C LYS A 291 3.95 -33.41 15.07
N THR A 292 4.96 -34.24 15.21
CA THR A 292 6.31 -33.97 14.71
C THR A 292 6.57 -34.72 13.43
N VAL A 293 7.37 -34.11 12.55
CA VAL A 293 7.84 -34.76 11.33
C VAL A 293 8.66 -36.01 11.72
N PRO A 294 8.42 -37.17 11.09
CA PRO A 294 9.23 -38.36 11.33
C PRO A 294 10.73 -38.10 11.09
N LYS A 295 11.59 -38.64 11.96
CA LYS A 295 13.05 -38.50 11.80
C LYS A 295 13.50 -39.20 10.51
N GLY A 296 14.32 -38.51 9.71
CA GLY A 296 14.83 -39.04 8.44
C GLY A 296 13.79 -39.06 7.31
N ALA A 297 12.69 -38.32 7.44
CA ALA A 297 11.70 -38.18 6.37
C ALA A 297 12.33 -37.58 5.10
N THR A 298 12.04 -38.19 3.96
CA THR A 298 12.34 -37.63 2.64
C THR A 298 11.49 -36.39 2.38
N GLU A 299 11.89 -35.49 1.48
CA GLU A 299 11.13 -34.29 1.11
C GLU A 299 9.66 -34.60 0.80
N ALA A 300 9.40 -35.60 -0.05
CA ALA A 300 8.05 -36.03 -0.40
C ALA A 300 7.21 -36.48 0.81
N ALA A 301 7.84 -37.11 1.80
CA ALA A 301 7.19 -37.53 3.03
C ALA A 301 6.87 -36.34 3.94
N VAL A 302 7.72 -35.30 3.97
CA VAL A 302 7.45 -34.05 4.69
C VAL A 302 6.30 -33.30 4.04
N VAL A 303 6.26 -33.21 2.71
CA VAL A 303 5.14 -32.58 1.97
C VAL A 303 3.83 -33.33 2.20
N ALA A 304 3.84 -34.67 2.20
CA ALA A 304 2.68 -35.48 2.56
C ALA A 304 2.23 -35.19 4.00
N PHE A 305 3.15 -35.14 4.96
CA PHE A 305 2.87 -34.79 6.35
C PHE A 305 2.24 -33.39 6.48
N MET A 306 2.71 -32.39 5.73
CA MET A 306 2.11 -31.05 5.70
C MET A 306 0.66 -31.09 5.21
N LYS A 307 0.37 -31.88 4.17
CA LYS A 307 -1.00 -32.02 3.62
C LYS A 307 -1.95 -32.69 4.61
N GLU A 308 -1.49 -33.71 5.31
CA GLU A 308 -2.30 -34.45 6.30
C GLU A 308 -2.59 -33.64 7.57
N ASN A 309 -1.79 -32.62 7.88
CA ASN A 309 -1.89 -31.83 9.11
C ASN A 309 -2.09 -30.34 8.81
N SER A 310 -2.69 -30.01 7.65
CA SER A 310 -2.85 -28.64 7.16
C SER A 310 -3.64 -27.71 8.10
N ASP A 311 -4.37 -28.27 9.05
CA ASP A 311 -5.18 -27.57 10.05
C ASP A 311 -4.46 -27.33 11.39
N ASN A 312 -3.25 -27.88 11.57
CA ASN A 312 -2.44 -27.73 12.78
C ASN A 312 -1.20 -26.85 12.52
N GLU A 313 -1.30 -25.59 12.91
CA GLU A 313 -0.32 -24.52 12.72
C GLU A 313 1.10 -24.90 13.19
N ILE A 314 1.20 -25.58 14.34
CA ILE A 314 2.49 -26.00 14.91
C ILE A 314 3.11 -27.12 14.07
N SER A 315 2.32 -28.10 13.64
CA SER A 315 2.80 -29.23 12.84
C SER A 315 3.27 -28.77 11.46
N ILE A 316 2.51 -27.89 10.80
CA ILE A 316 2.91 -27.34 9.50
C ILE A 316 4.14 -26.45 9.62
N THR A 317 4.25 -25.62 10.67
CA THR A 317 5.45 -24.80 10.91
C THR A 317 6.69 -25.68 11.08
N ASN A 318 6.60 -26.71 11.92
CA ASN A 318 7.70 -27.66 12.13
C ASN A 318 8.08 -28.39 10.83
N ALA A 319 7.11 -28.69 9.97
CA ALA A 319 7.36 -29.35 8.70
C ALA A 319 8.07 -28.43 7.70
N VAL A 320 7.66 -27.18 7.58
CA VAL A 320 8.35 -26.19 6.73
C VAL A 320 9.76 -25.92 7.26
N ALA A 321 9.93 -25.77 8.58
CA ALA A 321 11.25 -25.65 9.20
C ALA A 321 12.15 -26.87 8.93
N HIS A 322 11.57 -28.08 8.88
CA HIS A 322 12.31 -29.28 8.50
C HIS A 322 12.79 -29.23 7.05
N LEU A 323 11.96 -28.78 6.11
CA LEU A 323 12.36 -28.56 4.71
C LEU A 323 13.49 -27.53 4.59
N ASN A 324 13.43 -26.43 5.35
CA ASN A 324 14.53 -25.46 5.44
C ASN A 324 15.83 -26.12 5.97
N GLY A 325 15.73 -26.96 7.00
CA GLY A 325 16.86 -27.72 7.54
C GLY A 325 17.48 -28.71 6.55
N MET A 326 16.68 -29.23 5.61
CA MET A 326 17.14 -30.08 4.50
C MET A 326 17.80 -29.27 3.37
N LYS A 327 17.76 -27.93 3.41
CA LYS A 327 18.27 -27.02 2.37
C LYS A 327 17.69 -27.33 0.98
N VAL A 328 16.37 -27.53 0.93
CA VAL A 328 15.67 -27.81 -0.33
C VAL A 328 15.74 -26.58 -1.23
N THR A 329 16.36 -26.74 -2.41
CA THR A 329 16.52 -25.66 -3.41
C THR A 329 15.56 -25.77 -4.58
N LYS A 330 14.93 -26.94 -4.80
CA LYS A 330 13.92 -27.16 -5.84
C LYS A 330 12.68 -27.77 -5.23
N LEU A 331 11.51 -27.22 -5.56
CA LEU A 331 10.21 -27.74 -5.17
C LEU A 331 9.34 -27.92 -6.41
N GLU A 332 8.54 -28.97 -6.44
CA GLU A 332 7.50 -29.12 -7.46
C GLU A 332 6.49 -27.98 -7.40
N ALA A 333 5.97 -27.55 -8.55
CA ALA A 333 5.00 -26.46 -8.63
C ALA A 333 3.72 -26.73 -7.80
N ALA A 334 3.31 -27.99 -7.65
CA ALA A 334 2.18 -28.36 -6.79
C ALA A 334 2.49 -28.10 -5.30
N THR A 335 3.73 -28.30 -4.86
CA THR A 335 4.17 -28.04 -3.49
C THR A 335 4.28 -26.54 -3.23
N LYS A 336 4.81 -25.76 -4.18
CA LYS A 336 4.83 -24.29 -4.09
C LYS A 336 3.41 -23.71 -3.93
N ARG A 337 2.47 -24.15 -4.78
CA ARG A 337 1.04 -23.76 -4.67
C ARG A 337 0.44 -24.10 -3.31
N PHE A 338 0.71 -25.31 -2.82
CA PHE A 338 0.22 -25.73 -1.52
C PHE A 338 0.80 -24.91 -0.37
N LEU A 339 2.09 -24.54 -0.43
CA LEU A 339 2.73 -23.68 0.56
C LEU A 339 2.12 -22.26 0.56
N VAL A 340 1.90 -21.68 -0.62
CA VAL A 340 1.20 -20.38 -0.77
C VAL A 340 -0.21 -20.44 -0.19
N GLN A 341 -0.94 -21.54 -0.45
CA GLN A 341 -2.26 -21.74 0.14
C GLN A 341 -2.21 -21.82 1.67
N LEU A 342 -1.24 -22.53 2.25
CA LEU A 342 -1.04 -22.60 3.69
C LEU A 342 -0.74 -21.22 4.29
N MET A 343 0.17 -20.45 3.67
CA MET A 343 0.49 -19.09 4.09
C MET A 343 -0.77 -18.21 4.11
N ARG A 344 -1.61 -18.30 3.08
CA ARG A 344 -2.87 -17.55 2.99
C ARG A 344 -3.86 -17.94 4.08
N THR A 345 -4.07 -19.24 4.31
CA THR A 345 -5.03 -19.73 5.31
C THR A 345 -4.59 -19.48 6.76
N HIS A 346 -3.28 -19.34 6.98
CA HIS A 346 -2.68 -19.20 8.30
C HIS A 346 -1.93 -17.87 8.41
N MET A 347 -2.47 -16.81 7.79
CA MET A 347 -1.81 -15.49 7.73
C MET A 347 -1.50 -14.92 9.11
N SER A 348 -2.30 -15.25 10.13
CA SER A 348 -2.05 -14.81 11.51
C SER A 348 -0.86 -15.49 12.19
N GLU A 349 -0.36 -16.61 11.67
CA GLU A 349 0.67 -17.41 12.32
C GLU A 349 2.07 -16.98 11.88
N LYS A 350 2.58 -15.96 12.57
CA LYS A 350 3.90 -15.37 12.29
C LYS A 350 5.03 -16.41 12.11
N PRO A 351 5.20 -17.44 12.97
CA PRO A 351 6.28 -18.42 12.78
C PRO A 351 6.17 -19.20 11.46
N LEU A 352 4.95 -19.54 11.04
CA LEU A 352 4.73 -20.20 9.76
C LEU A 352 5.08 -19.27 8.59
N GLN A 353 4.67 -18.00 8.66
CA GLN A 353 4.99 -17.03 7.61
C GLN A 353 6.50 -16.87 7.45
N ILE A 354 7.25 -16.80 8.57
CA ILE A 354 8.72 -16.71 8.56
C ILE A 354 9.35 -17.94 7.89
N GLU A 355 8.98 -19.15 8.32
CA GLU A 355 9.56 -20.38 7.78
C GLU A 355 9.20 -20.59 6.31
N ALA A 356 7.95 -20.28 5.92
CA ALA A 356 7.49 -20.42 4.55
C ALA A 356 8.17 -19.41 3.62
N SER A 357 8.27 -18.13 4.01
CA SER A 357 9.00 -17.12 3.25
C SER A 357 10.48 -17.45 3.11
N ARG A 358 11.10 -18.02 4.16
CA ARG A 358 12.51 -18.47 4.11
C ARG A 358 12.71 -19.62 3.11
N LEU A 359 11.77 -20.56 3.06
CA LEU A 359 11.80 -21.66 2.10
C LEU A 359 11.60 -21.14 0.67
N LEU A 360 10.63 -20.25 0.46
CA LEU A 360 10.40 -19.60 -0.83
C LEU A 360 11.61 -18.80 -1.29
N LEU A 361 12.29 -18.08 -0.40
CA LEU A 361 13.52 -17.36 -0.70
C LEU A 361 14.64 -18.31 -1.14
N THR A 362 14.82 -19.43 -0.43
CA THR A 362 15.84 -20.44 -0.80
C THR A 362 15.58 -21.01 -2.19
N VAL A 363 14.30 -21.27 -2.50
CA VAL A 363 13.89 -21.82 -3.81
C VAL A 363 13.98 -20.77 -4.92
N ALA A 364 13.58 -19.53 -4.66
CA ALA A 364 13.70 -18.43 -5.62
C ALA A 364 15.17 -18.11 -5.94
N ALA A 365 16.04 -18.10 -4.92
CA ALA A 365 17.47 -17.82 -5.09
C ALA A 365 18.22 -18.93 -5.85
N ALA A 366 17.64 -20.14 -5.95
CA ALA A 366 18.20 -21.27 -6.67
C ALA A 366 17.60 -21.46 -8.08
N ALA A 367 16.58 -20.68 -8.44
CA ALA A 367 15.98 -20.71 -9.78
C ALA A 367 16.87 -19.95 -10.77
N ASP A 368 16.94 -20.44 -11.99
CA ASP A 368 17.59 -19.72 -13.08
C ASP A 368 16.56 -18.77 -13.69
N VAL A 369 16.84 -17.45 -13.67
CA VAL A 369 15.85 -16.44 -14.06
C VAL A 369 15.52 -16.52 -15.57
N GLU A 370 16.45 -17.00 -16.40
CA GLU A 370 16.26 -17.14 -17.83
C GLU A 370 15.58 -18.47 -18.19
N GLU A 371 16.02 -19.59 -17.59
CA GLU A 371 15.44 -20.91 -17.89
C GLU A 371 14.10 -21.17 -17.18
N ASP A 372 13.93 -20.66 -15.96
CA ASP A 372 12.75 -20.88 -15.10
C ASP A 372 11.81 -19.65 -15.09
N ALA A 373 11.83 -18.81 -16.13
CA ALA A 373 11.07 -17.55 -16.16
C ALA A 373 9.54 -17.71 -15.94
N ASP A 374 8.98 -18.86 -16.31
CA ASP A 374 7.56 -19.21 -16.14
C ASP A 374 7.27 -20.02 -14.86
N ASP A 375 8.26 -20.23 -13.99
CA ASP A 375 8.07 -20.97 -12.76
C ASP A 375 7.09 -20.25 -11.83
N TYR A 376 6.26 -21.04 -11.15
CA TYR A 376 5.25 -20.54 -10.22
C TYR A 376 5.80 -19.64 -9.09
N ILE A 377 7.10 -19.74 -8.75
CA ILE A 377 7.76 -18.88 -7.76
C ILE A 377 7.71 -17.39 -8.13
N PHE A 378 7.68 -17.07 -9.42
CA PHE A 378 7.61 -15.71 -9.96
C PHE A 378 6.15 -15.25 -10.19
N SER A 379 5.16 -16.06 -9.81
CA SER A 379 3.75 -15.76 -10.05
C SER A 379 3.20 -14.67 -9.14
N GLY A 380 2.16 -13.98 -9.63
CA GLY A 380 1.41 -12.99 -8.84
C GLY A 380 0.77 -13.56 -7.56
N GLU A 381 0.50 -14.87 -7.50
CA GLU A 381 -0.05 -15.51 -6.28
C GLU A 381 0.97 -15.56 -5.14
N VAL A 382 2.25 -15.86 -5.46
CA VAL A 382 3.35 -15.83 -4.50
C VAL A 382 3.59 -14.40 -4.02
N ILE A 383 3.71 -13.46 -4.96
CA ILE A 383 3.90 -12.04 -4.64
C ILE A 383 2.77 -11.53 -3.74
N SER A 384 1.52 -11.81 -4.10
CA SER A 384 0.34 -11.40 -3.33
C SER A 384 0.37 -11.90 -1.88
N VAL A 385 0.72 -13.18 -1.64
CA VAL A 385 0.76 -13.71 -0.27
C VAL A 385 1.93 -13.17 0.54
N VAL A 386 3.08 -12.88 -0.11
CA VAL A 386 4.26 -12.27 0.54
C VAL A 386 3.94 -10.84 0.97
N CYS A 387 3.38 -10.03 0.06
CA CYS A 387 2.92 -8.66 0.37
C CYS A 387 1.86 -8.67 1.49
N LEU A 388 0.91 -9.60 1.45
CA LEU A 388 -0.08 -9.75 2.52
C LEU A 388 0.58 -10.11 3.87
N GLY A 389 1.62 -10.96 3.86
CA GLY A 389 2.44 -11.27 5.04
C GLY A 389 3.13 -10.04 5.61
N MET A 390 3.72 -9.19 4.76
CA MET A 390 4.33 -7.92 5.17
C MET A 390 3.30 -6.99 5.83
N LYS A 391 2.11 -6.82 5.21
CA LYS A 391 1.00 -6.01 5.76
C LYS A 391 0.47 -6.56 7.09
N SER A 392 0.48 -7.87 7.27
CA SER A 392 -0.08 -8.56 8.44
C SER A 392 0.81 -8.49 9.67
N HIS A 393 2.13 -8.44 9.49
CA HIS A 393 3.11 -8.49 10.59
C HIS A 393 4.12 -7.36 10.50
N VAL A 394 3.64 -6.12 10.41
CA VAL A 394 4.49 -4.92 10.25
C VAL A 394 5.49 -4.76 11.40
N SER A 395 5.15 -5.20 12.61
CA SER A 395 6.06 -5.17 13.77
C SER A 395 7.12 -6.28 13.77
N SER A 396 7.05 -7.25 12.85
CA SER A 396 7.96 -8.40 12.81
C SER A 396 9.19 -8.11 11.97
N LYS A 397 10.25 -7.56 12.58
CA LYS A 397 11.56 -7.32 11.92
C LYS A 397 11.99 -8.49 11.03
N GLU A 398 12.03 -9.71 11.59
CA GLU A 398 12.51 -10.90 10.88
C GLU A 398 11.70 -11.20 9.60
N LEU A 399 10.36 -11.14 9.70
CA LEU A 399 9.51 -11.39 8.54
C LEU A 399 9.68 -10.29 7.49
N GLN A 400 9.77 -9.03 7.92
CA GLN A 400 9.98 -7.91 7.01
C GLN A 400 11.32 -8.04 6.26
N SER A 401 12.41 -8.36 6.96
CA SER A 401 13.72 -8.60 6.33
C SER A 401 13.66 -9.74 5.30
N ILE A 402 13.07 -10.89 5.67
CA ILE A 402 13.00 -12.05 4.77
C ILE A 402 12.13 -11.74 3.55
N ASN A 403 10.99 -11.08 3.73
CA ASN A 403 10.08 -10.76 2.64
C ASN A 403 10.64 -9.69 1.70
N SER A 404 11.34 -8.66 2.21
CA SER A 404 12.06 -7.70 1.36
C SER A 404 13.11 -8.40 0.49
N LEU A 405 13.87 -9.34 1.08
CA LEU A 405 14.88 -10.11 0.33
C LEU A 405 14.25 -11.11 -0.67
N LEU A 406 13.11 -11.70 -0.32
CA LEU A 406 12.34 -12.55 -1.23
C LEU A 406 11.81 -11.76 -2.42
N LEU A 407 11.20 -10.60 -2.18
CA LEU A 407 10.73 -9.71 -3.26
C LEU A 407 11.89 -9.23 -4.13
N LYS A 408 13.04 -8.87 -3.53
CA LYS A 408 14.28 -8.56 -4.26
C LYS A 408 14.69 -9.70 -5.21
N THR A 409 14.64 -10.94 -4.71
CA THR A 409 15.07 -12.12 -5.47
C THR A 409 14.08 -12.44 -6.60
N ILE A 410 12.78 -12.34 -6.34
CA ILE A 410 11.74 -12.48 -7.35
C ILE A 410 11.85 -11.40 -8.43
N ALA A 411 12.17 -10.16 -8.03
CA ALA A 411 12.31 -9.01 -8.94
C ALA A 411 13.48 -9.12 -9.93
N LEU A 412 14.37 -10.11 -9.80
CA LEU A 412 15.36 -10.39 -10.83
C LEU A 412 14.69 -10.84 -12.15
N ASN A 413 13.50 -11.43 -12.07
CA ASN A 413 12.65 -11.67 -13.24
C ASN A 413 11.88 -10.39 -13.59
N GLU A 414 12.05 -9.88 -14.81
CA GLU A 414 11.49 -8.60 -15.25
C GLU A 414 9.95 -8.54 -15.18
N ASN A 415 9.27 -9.62 -15.59
CA ASN A 415 7.82 -9.72 -15.50
C ASN A 415 7.35 -9.70 -14.04
N ALA A 416 8.05 -10.43 -13.18
CA ALA A 416 7.74 -10.49 -11.75
C ALA A 416 7.98 -9.13 -11.06
N ALA A 417 9.02 -8.37 -11.45
CA ALA A 417 9.26 -7.03 -10.94
C ALA A 417 8.06 -6.09 -11.20
N GLY A 418 7.45 -6.16 -12.38
CA GLY A 418 6.22 -5.43 -12.70
C GLY A 418 5.02 -5.90 -11.85
N LEU A 419 4.87 -7.21 -11.65
CA LEU A 419 3.81 -7.78 -10.80
C LEU A 419 3.96 -7.39 -9.33
N ILE A 420 5.19 -7.24 -8.83
CA ILE A 420 5.45 -6.74 -7.46
C ILE A 420 4.88 -5.33 -7.31
N GLY A 421 5.09 -4.45 -8.28
CA GLY A 421 4.46 -3.13 -8.34
C GLY A 421 2.94 -3.21 -8.33
N ASP A 422 2.36 -3.98 -9.25
CA ASP A 422 0.89 -4.11 -9.40
C ASP A 422 0.20 -4.66 -8.12
N GLN A 423 0.93 -5.38 -7.26
CA GLN A 423 0.44 -5.95 -5.98
C GLN A 423 0.75 -5.08 -4.75
N GLY A 424 1.42 -3.94 -4.94
CA GLY A 424 1.71 -2.98 -3.87
C GLY A 424 3.02 -3.24 -3.12
N GLY A 425 3.90 -4.10 -3.65
CA GLY A 425 5.11 -4.54 -2.97
C GLY A 425 6.14 -3.43 -2.77
N VAL A 426 6.26 -2.49 -3.71
CA VAL A 426 7.12 -1.29 -3.55
C VAL A 426 6.66 -0.49 -2.32
N GLN A 427 5.35 -0.27 -2.20
CA GLN A 427 4.79 0.50 -1.11
C GLN A 427 4.88 -0.23 0.24
N ASP A 428 4.85 -1.56 0.24
CA ASP A 428 5.06 -2.36 1.45
C ASP A 428 6.53 -2.31 1.89
N ILE A 429 7.49 -2.36 0.96
CA ILE A 429 8.93 -2.18 1.24
C ILE A 429 9.20 -0.79 1.83
N LEU A 430 8.63 0.27 1.24
CA LEU A 430 8.75 1.64 1.77
C LEU A 430 8.11 1.76 3.16
N SER A 431 6.94 1.16 3.38
CA SER A 431 6.31 1.11 4.69
C SER A 431 7.20 0.40 5.73
N THR A 432 7.91 -0.65 5.33
CA THR A 432 8.87 -1.35 6.17
C THR A 432 10.08 -0.49 6.54
N MET A 433 10.66 0.25 5.59
CA MET A 433 11.74 1.20 5.87
C MET A 433 11.30 2.25 6.90
N ARG A 434 10.06 2.75 6.78
CA ARG A 434 9.49 3.73 7.71
C ARG A 434 9.19 3.14 9.09
N ALA A 435 8.90 1.84 9.17
CA ALA A 435 8.63 1.13 10.42
C ALA A 435 9.91 0.78 11.20
N PHE A 436 11.03 0.58 10.51
CA PHE A 436 12.34 0.24 11.11
C PHE A 436 13.46 1.19 10.63
N PRO A 437 13.32 2.51 10.82
CA PRO A 437 14.27 3.47 10.25
C PRO A 437 15.69 3.31 10.81
N ASP A 438 15.81 2.88 12.08
CA ASP A 438 17.07 2.74 12.79
C ASP A 438 17.71 1.34 12.66
N ASP A 439 17.11 0.43 11.87
CA ASP A 439 17.64 -0.93 11.69
C ASP A 439 18.41 -1.08 10.37
N PRO A 440 19.74 -1.22 10.39
CA PRO A 440 20.56 -1.24 9.17
C PRO A 440 20.33 -2.49 8.32
N GLU A 441 19.98 -3.62 8.93
CA GLU A 441 19.71 -4.87 8.21
C GLU A 441 18.39 -4.76 7.43
N VAL A 442 17.34 -4.24 8.07
CA VAL A 442 16.05 -4.00 7.40
C VAL A 442 16.21 -2.96 6.30
N SER A 443 16.83 -1.81 6.59
CA SER A 443 17.07 -0.77 5.59
C SER A 443 17.89 -1.27 4.42
N GLY A 444 18.95 -2.04 4.66
CA GLY A 444 19.78 -2.63 3.62
C GLY A 444 18.99 -3.58 2.72
N ASN A 445 18.17 -4.48 3.29
CA ASN A 445 17.32 -5.39 2.52
C ASN A 445 16.26 -4.65 1.71
N CYS A 446 15.65 -3.59 2.27
CA CYS A 446 14.69 -2.76 1.55
C CYS A 446 15.35 -1.98 0.40
N CYS A 447 16.50 -1.34 0.63
CA CYS A 447 17.25 -0.65 -0.42
C CYS A 447 17.64 -1.63 -1.54
N SER A 448 18.08 -2.85 -1.19
CA SER A 448 18.42 -3.89 -2.17
C SER A 448 17.22 -4.35 -2.99
N ALA A 449 16.04 -4.46 -2.36
CA ALA A 449 14.82 -4.77 -3.08
C ALA A 449 14.42 -3.65 -4.04
N LEU A 450 14.47 -2.40 -3.57
CA LEU A 450 14.17 -1.23 -4.38
C LEU A 450 15.12 -1.09 -5.56
N SER A 451 16.42 -1.40 -5.41
CA SER A 451 17.38 -1.30 -6.52
C SER A 451 17.09 -2.26 -7.68
N CYS A 452 16.46 -3.40 -7.42
CA CYS A 452 15.98 -4.29 -8.48
C CYS A 452 14.62 -3.85 -9.04
N LEU A 453 13.77 -3.22 -8.22
CA LEU A 453 12.43 -2.82 -8.62
C LEU A 453 12.40 -1.52 -9.42
N THR A 454 13.33 -0.59 -9.18
CA THR A 454 13.39 0.73 -9.84
C THR A 454 13.87 0.69 -11.29
N ILE A 455 14.20 -0.48 -11.84
CA ILE A 455 14.49 -0.64 -13.27
C ILE A 455 13.17 -0.61 -14.10
N ASN A 456 12.03 -0.87 -13.47
CA ASN A 456 10.73 -0.91 -14.14
C ASN A 456 9.99 0.45 -14.06
N ASP A 457 9.57 0.99 -15.20
CA ASP A 457 8.88 2.28 -15.31
C ASP A 457 7.63 2.41 -14.43
N LYS A 458 6.86 1.33 -14.24
CA LYS A 458 5.68 1.37 -13.36
C LYS A 458 6.09 1.52 -11.89
N ASN A 459 7.10 0.75 -11.46
CA ASN A 459 7.62 0.83 -10.10
C ASN A 459 8.22 2.20 -9.81
N LEU A 460 8.82 2.83 -10.81
CA LEU A 460 9.29 4.21 -10.74
C LEU A 460 8.15 5.20 -10.52
N ALA A 461 7.03 5.05 -11.23
CA ALA A 461 5.84 5.85 -10.97
C ALA A 461 5.37 5.71 -9.51
N ILE A 462 5.37 4.48 -8.97
CA ILE A 462 5.02 4.22 -7.55
C ILE A 462 6.02 4.89 -6.60
N MET A 463 7.33 4.75 -6.85
CA MET A 463 8.38 5.39 -6.05
C MET A 463 8.20 6.91 -5.97
N ARG A 464 7.81 7.53 -7.09
CA ARG A 464 7.45 8.96 -7.11
C ARG A 464 6.20 9.24 -6.28
N GLU A 465 5.13 8.49 -6.48
CA GLU A 465 3.87 8.75 -5.75
C GLU A 465 4.08 8.63 -4.24
N GLU A 466 4.81 7.61 -3.79
CA GLU A 466 5.06 7.31 -2.39
C GLU A 466 6.18 8.14 -1.75
N LYS A 467 6.87 9.01 -2.50
CA LYS A 467 8.05 9.74 -2.02
C LYS A 467 9.23 8.83 -1.61
N GLY A 468 9.37 7.67 -2.25
CA GLY A 468 10.38 6.66 -1.90
C GLY A 468 11.83 7.14 -2.00
N VAL A 469 12.13 8.11 -2.87
CA VAL A 469 13.47 8.76 -2.94
C VAL A 469 13.86 9.37 -1.60
N LEU A 470 12.92 9.99 -0.88
CA LEU A 470 13.19 10.58 0.43
C LEU A 470 13.47 9.51 1.49
N ASP A 471 12.78 8.36 1.40
CA ASP A 471 13.04 7.24 2.30
C ASP A 471 14.45 6.66 2.05
N LEU A 472 14.89 6.56 0.78
CA LEU A 472 16.25 6.15 0.42
C LEU A 472 17.30 7.14 0.96
N MET A 473 17.13 8.43 0.72
CA MET A 473 18.05 9.46 1.24
C MET A 473 18.13 9.44 2.76
N LYS A 474 16.98 9.33 3.45
CA LYS A 474 16.93 9.23 4.90
C LYS A 474 17.64 7.97 5.41
N ALA A 475 17.51 6.84 4.72
CA ALA A 475 18.23 5.62 5.06
C ALA A 475 19.75 5.82 4.91
N MET A 476 20.21 6.52 3.87
CA MET A 476 21.63 6.84 3.68
C MET A 476 22.16 7.74 4.80
N GLU A 477 21.40 8.75 5.23
CA GLU A 477 21.80 9.63 6.33
C GLU A 477 21.81 8.91 7.68
N THR A 478 20.81 8.06 7.93
CA THR A 478 20.68 7.33 9.21
C THR A 478 21.77 6.27 9.34
N HIS A 479 22.13 5.62 8.22
CA HIS A 479 23.07 4.50 8.17
C HIS A 479 24.35 4.86 7.37
N GLU A 480 24.85 6.08 7.52
CA GLU A 480 25.98 6.62 6.74
C GLU A 480 27.26 5.78 6.82
N LYS A 481 27.41 4.93 7.85
CA LYS A 481 28.58 4.06 8.08
C LYS A 481 28.40 2.64 7.53
N GLU A 482 27.20 2.26 7.13
CA GLU A 482 26.88 0.90 6.70
C GLU A 482 26.99 0.80 5.18
N ALA A 483 28.14 0.33 4.69
CA ALA A 483 28.47 0.33 3.27
C ALA A 483 27.42 -0.37 2.39
N SER A 484 26.80 -1.45 2.87
CA SER A 484 25.76 -2.17 2.12
C SER A 484 24.47 -1.34 1.95
N VAL A 485 24.07 -0.58 2.98
CA VAL A 485 22.88 0.28 2.88
C VAL A 485 23.13 1.37 1.86
N ILE A 486 24.31 2.00 1.92
CA ILE A 486 24.72 3.07 1.03
C ILE A 486 24.82 2.58 -0.42
N ASP A 487 25.46 1.43 -0.63
CA ASP A 487 25.62 0.82 -1.95
C ASP A 487 24.26 0.57 -2.63
N PHE A 488 23.36 -0.14 -1.94
CA PHE A 488 22.04 -0.44 -2.50
C PHE A 488 21.16 0.81 -2.65
N ALA A 489 21.24 1.78 -1.74
CA ALA A 489 20.49 3.02 -1.86
C ALA A 489 20.95 3.85 -3.06
N CYS A 490 22.26 3.98 -3.28
CA CYS A 490 22.80 4.62 -4.48
C CYS A 490 22.35 3.92 -5.77
N SER A 491 22.40 2.58 -5.79
CA SER A 491 21.91 1.80 -6.92
C SER A 491 20.41 2.02 -7.20
N ALA A 492 19.58 2.07 -6.15
CA ALA A 492 18.15 2.36 -6.29
C ALA A 492 17.87 3.80 -6.77
N LEU A 493 18.65 4.78 -6.28
CA LEU A 493 18.56 6.18 -6.69
C LEU A 493 18.96 6.38 -8.15
N TRP A 494 20.00 5.70 -8.63
CA TRP A 494 20.38 5.72 -10.05
C TRP A 494 19.24 5.24 -10.95
N GLY A 495 18.52 4.20 -10.56
CA GLY A 495 17.36 3.72 -11.31
C GLY A 495 16.20 4.72 -11.38
N CYS A 496 16.17 5.75 -10.52
CA CYS A 496 15.08 6.72 -10.46
C CYS A 496 15.33 7.97 -11.36
N PRO A 497 14.72 8.07 -12.57
CA PRO A 497 14.86 9.24 -13.43
C PRO A 497 14.23 10.51 -12.82
N ARG A 498 14.59 11.70 -13.37
CA ARG A 498 14.15 13.08 -13.05
C ARG A 498 12.76 13.22 -12.41
N SER A 499 11.82 12.47 -12.96
CA SER A 499 10.43 12.40 -12.57
C SER A 499 10.21 12.06 -11.09
N CYS A 500 11.03 11.19 -10.52
CA CYS A 500 10.88 10.67 -9.15
C CYS A 500 11.54 11.56 -8.10
N THR A 501 12.66 12.20 -8.45
CA THR A 501 13.36 13.16 -7.59
C THR A 501 12.67 14.54 -7.61
N PHE A 502 12.29 15.05 -8.79
CA PHE A 502 11.73 16.39 -8.96
C PHE A 502 10.29 16.52 -8.42
N THR A 503 9.38 15.58 -8.75
CA THR A 503 7.95 15.70 -8.36
C THR A 503 7.70 15.41 -6.87
N VAL A 504 8.48 14.51 -6.26
CA VAL A 504 8.39 14.16 -4.83
C VAL A 504 8.75 15.33 -3.93
N LEU A 505 9.81 16.05 -4.29
CA LEU A 505 10.29 17.20 -3.52
C LEU A 505 9.46 18.46 -3.78
N TYR A 506 8.93 18.65 -4.99
CA TYR A 506 7.97 19.72 -5.31
C TYR A 506 6.69 19.63 -4.45
N ILE A 507 6.15 18.41 -4.23
CA ILE A 507 4.92 18.18 -3.44
C ILE A 507 5.18 18.21 -1.92
N TYR A 508 6.38 17.88 -1.45
CA TYR A 508 6.69 17.96 -0.01
C TYR A 508 6.69 19.40 0.51
N MET A 509 6.89 20.39 -0.36
CA MET A 509 7.14 21.77 0.07
C MET A 509 6.23 22.83 -0.58
N SER A 510 5.13 22.43 -1.22
CA SER A 510 4.13 23.35 -1.82
C SER A 510 3.37 24.24 -0.82
N PHE A 511 3.84 24.34 0.44
CA PHE A 511 3.36 25.30 1.44
C PHE A 511 4.39 26.40 1.78
N VAL A 512 5.60 26.41 1.20
CA VAL A 512 6.63 27.43 1.51
C VAL A 512 7.52 27.74 0.29
N ASP A 513 7.36 28.95 -0.27
CA ASP A 513 8.28 29.74 -1.13
C ASP A 513 8.96 29.12 -2.39
N ASP A 514 9.10 29.95 -3.43
CA ASP A 514 9.73 29.64 -4.74
C ASP A 514 11.28 29.37 -4.69
N ASN A 515 11.91 29.34 -3.51
CA ASN A 515 13.37 29.16 -3.33
C ASN A 515 13.80 27.70 -3.02
N VAL A 516 12.90 26.72 -3.23
CA VAL A 516 13.02 25.38 -2.62
C VAL A 516 13.51 24.28 -3.57
N GLU A 517 13.33 24.41 -4.89
CA GLU A 517 13.87 23.46 -5.88
C GLU A 517 15.39 23.28 -5.72
N MET A 518 16.09 24.39 -5.45
CA MET A 518 17.53 24.41 -5.21
C MET A 518 17.98 23.70 -3.91
N MET A 519 17.11 23.53 -2.90
CA MET A 519 17.48 22.83 -1.64
C MET A 519 17.42 21.30 -1.76
N ALA A 520 16.49 20.80 -2.58
CA ALA A 520 16.24 19.37 -2.79
C ALA A 520 17.39 18.69 -3.53
N GLU A 521 17.73 19.21 -4.71
CA GLU A 521 18.81 18.73 -5.57
C GLU A 521 20.16 18.87 -4.87
N ARG A 522 20.34 19.98 -4.14
CA ARG A 522 21.49 20.20 -3.28
C ARG A 522 21.63 19.15 -2.20
N LYS A 523 20.53 18.76 -1.55
CA LYS A 523 20.58 17.73 -0.52
C LYS A 523 20.90 16.35 -1.10
N ALA A 524 20.36 16.02 -2.27
CA ALA A 524 20.67 14.77 -2.96
C ALA A 524 22.16 14.69 -3.34
N ALA A 525 22.70 15.76 -3.94
CA ALA A 525 24.11 15.86 -4.29
C ALA A 525 25.01 15.76 -3.04
N GLU A 526 24.67 16.45 -1.94
CA GLU A 526 25.39 16.38 -0.67
C GLU A 526 25.45 14.94 -0.13
N VAL A 527 24.31 14.24 -0.07
CA VAL A 527 24.23 12.86 0.44
C VAL A 527 25.08 11.90 -0.40
N LEU A 528 25.02 12.01 -1.73
CA LEU A 528 25.81 11.18 -2.65
C LEU A 528 27.32 11.47 -2.55
N LEU A 529 27.70 12.74 -2.47
CA LEU A 529 29.10 13.13 -2.29
C LEU A 529 29.65 12.66 -0.93
N ASN A 530 28.86 12.78 0.13
CA ASN A 530 29.24 12.28 1.46
C ASN A 530 29.39 10.76 1.46
N ALA A 531 28.55 10.02 0.73
CA ALA A 531 28.71 8.58 0.55
C ALA A 531 30.07 8.22 -0.07
N ILE A 532 30.50 8.93 -1.13
CA ILE A 532 31.82 8.72 -1.76
C ILE A 532 32.94 9.03 -0.76
N VAL A 533 32.85 10.13 -0.01
CA VAL A 533 33.88 10.54 0.95
C VAL A 533 34.03 9.51 2.08
N LEU A 534 32.92 9.08 2.68
CA LEU A 534 32.93 8.15 3.81
C LEU A 534 33.36 6.74 3.40
N HIS A 535 32.98 6.31 2.20
CA HIS A 535 33.23 4.96 1.69
C HIS A 535 34.24 4.91 0.55
N ILE A 536 35.19 5.86 0.49
CA ILE A 536 36.15 6.00 -0.61
C ILE A 536 36.99 4.74 -0.88
N LYS A 537 37.09 3.79 0.06
CA LYS A 537 37.80 2.52 -0.12
C LYS A 537 36.95 1.40 -0.70
N ASN A 538 35.62 1.56 -0.73
CA ASN A 538 34.69 0.57 -1.25
C ASN A 538 34.37 0.89 -2.73
N PRO A 539 34.82 0.07 -3.69
CA PRO A 539 34.62 0.35 -5.11
C PRO A 539 33.14 0.33 -5.52
N ASP A 540 32.30 -0.53 -4.92
CA ASP A 540 30.89 -0.63 -5.29
C ASP A 540 30.11 0.62 -4.88
N VAL A 541 30.35 1.12 -3.66
CA VAL A 541 29.75 2.37 -3.20
C VAL A 541 30.20 3.55 -4.06
N VAL A 542 31.50 3.65 -4.36
CA VAL A 542 32.01 4.75 -5.20
C VAL A 542 31.39 4.69 -6.60
N LYS A 543 31.37 3.51 -7.24
CA LYS A 543 30.74 3.30 -8.54
C LYS A 543 29.27 3.72 -8.53
N ASN A 544 28.46 3.15 -7.65
CA ASN A 544 27.01 3.39 -7.62
C ASN A 544 26.67 4.82 -7.19
N ALA A 545 27.43 5.43 -6.27
CA ALA A 545 27.25 6.83 -5.91
C ALA A 545 27.65 7.76 -7.07
N SER A 546 28.73 7.46 -7.80
CA SER A 546 29.11 8.20 -9.02
C SER A 546 28.06 8.07 -10.13
N MET A 547 27.47 6.88 -10.32
CA MET A 547 26.36 6.66 -11.26
C MET A 547 25.14 7.51 -10.90
N ALA A 548 24.68 7.44 -9.65
CA ALA A 548 23.55 8.22 -9.17
C ALA A 548 23.82 9.73 -9.25
N LEU A 549 25.05 10.16 -8.94
CA LEU A 549 25.44 11.56 -9.04
C LEU A 549 25.55 12.03 -10.50
N GLY A 550 26.09 11.21 -11.39
CA GLY A 550 26.13 11.46 -12.83
C GLY A 550 24.72 11.63 -13.40
N SER A 551 23.82 10.72 -13.05
CA SER A 551 22.40 10.83 -13.41
C SER A 551 21.74 12.07 -12.81
N LEU A 552 22.11 12.50 -11.59
CA LEU A 552 21.56 13.72 -10.99
C LEU A 552 22.05 14.97 -11.73
N VAL A 553 23.34 15.07 -12.06
CA VAL A 553 23.91 16.28 -12.68
C VAL A 553 23.59 16.39 -14.16
N GLY A 554 23.41 15.28 -14.89
CA GLY A 554 22.99 15.32 -16.30
C GLY A 554 21.56 15.83 -16.50
N GLU A 555 20.79 15.97 -15.42
CA GLU A 555 19.41 16.42 -15.49
C GLU A 555 19.28 17.95 -15.54
N SER A 556 20.03 18.69 -14.73
CA SER A 556 19.89 20.15 -14.65
C SER A 556 21.20 20.85 -14.32
N GLU A 557 21.30 22.09 -14.80
CA GLU A 557 22.41 22.98 -14.48
C GLU A 557 22.46 23.26 -12.97
N GLU A 558 21.30 23.35 -12.32
CA GLU A 558 21.16 23.54 -10.87
C GLU A 558 21.71 22.37 -10.08
N SER A 559 21.45 21.13 -10.50
CA SER A 559 21.99 19.91 -9.90
C SER A 559 23.50 19.81 -10.08
N ALA A 560 23.99 20.18 -11.26
CA ALA A 560 25.41 20.26 -11.54
C ALA A 560 26.11 21.33 -10.66
N PHE A 561 25.49 22.50 -10.48
CA PHE A 561 25.99 23.54 -9.58
C PHE A 561 25.95 23.10 -8.10
N ALA A 562 24.91 22.36 -7.70
CA ALA A 562 24.81 21.76 -6.37
C ALA A 562 25.94 20.76 -6.08
N ALA A 563 26.26 19.87 -7.04
CA ALA A 563 27.38 18.96 -6.93
C ALA A 563 28.73 19.69 -6.89
N LEU A 564 28.86 20.81 -7.59
CA LEU A 564 30.05 21.65 -7.57
C LEU A 564 30.25 22.32 -6.21
N ASN A 565 29.18 22.88 -5.61
CA ASN A 565 29.20 23.75 -4.43
C ASN A 565 28.61 23.09 -3.17
N ASN A 566 29.23 21.97 -2.77
CA ASN A 566 28.85 21.23 -1.57
C ASN A 566 29.20 21.97 -0.27
N ASP A 567 28.28 21.98 0.71
CA ASP A 567 28.45 22.65 2.02
C ASP A 567 29.53 22.00 2.90
N GLY A 568 29.95 20.77 2.58
CA GLY A 568 31.02 20.03 3.25
C GLY A 568 32.45 20.56 3.00
N GLY A 569 32.61 21.68 2.30
CA GLY A 569 33.88 22.40 2.14
C GLY A 569 34.83 21.86 1.06
N LYS A 570 34.55 20.68 0.47
CA LYS A 570 35.20 20.17 -0.75
C LYS A 570 34.20 20.12 -1.90
N SER A 571 34.58 20.69 -3.05
CA SER A 571 33.82 20.57 -4.29
C SER A 571 33.70 19.11 -4.73
N GLY A 572 32.57 18.75 -5.36
CA GLY A 572 32.38 17.42 -5.98
C GLY A 572 33.50 17.05 -6.95
N LEU A 573 34.04 18.00 -7.71
CA LEU A 573 35.17 17.75 -8.61
C LEU A 573 36.39 17.19 -7.87
N THR A 574 36.72 17.76 -6.71
CA THR A 574 37.84 17.32 -5.86
C THR A 574 37.57 15.94 -5.26
N ILE A 575 36.33 15.69 -4.81
CA ILE A 575 35.93 14.41 -4.23
C ILE A 575 36.08 13.29 -5.26
N LEU A 576 35.57 13.50 -6.48
CA LEU A 576 35.62 12.50 -7.56
C LEU A 576 37.06 12.29 -8.07
N GLN A 577 37.90 13.32 -8.05
CA GLN A 577 39.34 13.18 -8.31
C GLN A 577 40.05 12.32 -7.25
N GLU A 578 39.74 12.53 -5.96
CA GLU A 578 40.29 11.71 -4.87
C GLU A 578 39.83 10.25 -4.97
N ALA A 579 38.57 10.03 -5.36
CA ALA A 579 38.00 8.71 -5.60
C ALA A 579 38.69 8.00 -6.78
N TYR A 580 38.93 8.70 -7.89
CA TYR A 580 39.71 8.19 -9.02
C TYR A 580 41.12 7.76 -8.58
N GLN A 581 41.83 8.58 -7.79
CA GLN A 581 43.17 8.21 -7.36
C GLN A 581 43.21 6.93 -6.52
N HIS A 582 42.15 6.65 -5.74
CA HIS A 582 42.02 5.40 -4.98
C HIS A 582 41.67 4.20 -5.87
N HIS A 583 40.85 4.40 -6.90
CA HIS A 583 40.25 3.32 -7.71
C HIS A 583 40.66 3.33 -9.18
N LYS A 584 41.76 3.98 -9.53
CA LYS A 584 42.22 4.12 -10.93
C LYS A 584 42.40 2.80 -11.67
N ASP A 585 42.53 1.66 -10.99
CA ASP A 585 42.69 0.31 -11.56
C ASP A 585 41.35 -0.43 -11.73
N ASN A 586 40.23 0.16 -11.30
CA ASN A 586 38.89 -0.39 -11.44
C ASN A 586 38.18 0.30 -12.63
N PRO A 587 37.93 -0.41 -13.75
CA PRO A 587 37.33 0.18 -14.95
C PRO A 587 35.93 0.73 -14.69
N ASP A 588 35.08 0.01 -13.94
CA ASP A 588 33.69 0.42 -13.68
C ASP A 588 33.63 1.73 -12.88
N VAL A 589 34.51 1.90 -11.89
CA VAL A 589 34.60 3.16 -11.13
C VAL A 589 35.08 4.30 -12.04
N VAL A 590 36.09 4.02 -12.87
CA VAL A 590 36.69 5.04 -13.75
C VAL A 590 35.69 5.50 -14.82
N GLU A 591 34.96 4.58 -15.43
CA GLU A 591 33.88 4.87 -16.39
C GLU A 591 32.88 5.86 -15.80
N ASN A 592 32.32 5.54 -14.64
CA ASN A 592 31.26 6.34 -14.02
C ASN A 592 31.76 7.71 -13.52
N ILE A 593 33.02 7.82 -13.09
CA ILE A 593 33.64 9.12 -12.81
C ILE A 593 33.79 9.96 -14.09
N CYS A 594 34.18 9.33 -15.21
CA CYS A 594 34.30 10.03 -16.49
C CYS A 594 32.94 10.47 -17.03
N THR A 595 31.91 9.62 -16.90
CA THR A 595 30.52 9.96 -17.25
C THR A 595 30.03 11.14 -16.43
N PHE A 596 30.28 11.18 -15.11
CA PHE A 596 29.97 12.37 -14.31
C PHE A 596 30.61 13.65 -14.84
N PHE A 597 31.90 13.62 -15.24
CA PHE A 597 32.54 14.81 -15.84
C PHE A 597 31.96 15.17 -17.21
N MET A 598 31.56 14.18 -18.01
CA MET A 598 30.87 14.39 -19.29
C MET A 598 29.56 15.14 -19.07
N GLU A 599 28.71 14.67 -18.17
CA GLU A 599 27.44 15.33 -17.85
C GLU A 599 27.65 16.76 -17.35
N MET A 600 28.63 16.98 -16.45
CA MET A 600 28.98 18.33 -15.98
C MET A 600 29.47 19.26 -17.12
N SER A 601 30.08 18.70 -18.17
CA SER A 601 30.64 19.47 -19.29
C SER A 601 29.61 19.94 -20.32
N GLU A 602 28.36 19.49 -20.19
CA GLU A 602 27.27 19.95 -21.04
C GLU A 602 26.79 21.38 -20.69
N TYR A 603 27.10 21.87 -19.48
CA TYR A 603 26.73 23.20 -19.01
C TYR A 603 27.88 24.20 -19.16
N GLU A 604 27.71 25.22 -20.02
CA GLU A 604 28.76 26.19 -20.37
C GLU A 604 29.37 26.89 -19.13
N ASP A 605 28.54 27.24 -18.15
CA ASP A 605 28.97 27.93 -16.94
C ASP A 605 29.87 27.05 -16.04
N ILE A 606 29.77 25.72 -16.17
CA ILE A 606 30.55 24.75 -15.38
C ILE A 606 31.86 24.36 -16.08
N VAL A 607 31.95 24.49 -17.41
CA VAL A 607 33.14 24.17 -18.20
C VAL A 607 34.37 24.96 -17.72
N GLN A 608 34.17 26.19 -17.26
CA GLN A 608 35.24 27.03 -16.72
C GLN A 608 35.79 26.47 -15.39
N ASP A 609 34.93 25.96 -14.51
CA ASP A 609 35.32 25.30 -13.27
C ASP A 609 36.03 23.96 -13.52
N LEU A 610 35.54 23.17 -14.47
CA LEU A 610 36.22 21.96 -14.94
C LEU A 610 37.62 22.27 -15.47
N SER A 611 37.77 23.34 -16.26
CA SER A 611 39.06 23.80 -16.80
C SER A 611 40.04 24.29 -15.74
N ASN A 612 39.53 24.96 -14.70
CA ASN A 612 40.32 25.48 -13.59
C ASN A 612 40.70 24.40 -12.56
N SER A 613 40.07 23.23 -12.65
CA SER A 613 40.35 22.08 -11.79
C SER A 613 41.43 21.14 -12.39
N LYS A 614 41.82 20.09 -11.64
CA LYS A 614 42.74 19.04 -12.11
C LYS A 614 42.08 17.97 -13.00
N VAL A 615 40.88 18.22 -13.54
CA VAL A 615 40.17 17.23 -14.38
C VAL A 615 40.98 16.91 -15.64
N ARG A 616 41.62 17.90 -16.30
CA ARG A 616 42.45 17.65 -17.49
C ARG A 616 43.62 16.68 -17.23
N ASP A 617 44.23 16.74 -16.05
CA ASP A 617 45.34 15.85 -15.69
C ASP A 617 44.83 14.42 -15.42
N LEU A 618 43.66 14.30 -14.77
CA LEU A 618 42.98 13.03 -14.57
C LEU A 618 42.63 12.38 -15.92
N LEU A 619 42.00 13.12 -16.85
CA LEU A 619 41.61 12.59 -18.16
C LEU A 619 42.83 12.12 -18.97
N LYS A 620 43.97 12.82 -18.90
CA LYS A 620 45.21 12.36 -19.54
C LYS A 620 45.69 11.02 -18.98
N ASP A 621 45.64 10.84 -17.66
CA ASP A 621 46.00 9.58 -17.01
C ASP A 621 45.05 8.43 -17.45
N VAL A 622 43.74 8.70 -17.48
CA VAL A 622 42.72 7.75 -17.97
C VAL A 622 43.02 7.34 -19.42
N LYS A 623 43.33 8.28 -20.31
CA LYS A 623 43.63 7.99 -21.73
C LYS A 623 44.83 7.07 -21.89
N VAL A 624 45.87 7.24 -21.09
CA VAL A 624 47.05 6.36 -21.15
C VAL A 624 46.69 4.96 -20.69
N LYS A 625 45.86 4.85 -19.65
CA LYS A 625 45.56 3.60 -18.99
C LYS A 625 44.47 2.76 -19.66
N TYR A 626 43.45 3.43 -20.20
CA TYR A 626 42.23 2.82 -20.74
C TYR A 626 42.03 3.12 -22.24
N ALA A 627 43.10 3.40 -22.98
CA ALA A 627 43.06 3.74 -24.41
C ALA A 627 42.21 2.80 -25.29
N SER A 628 42.11 1.52 -24.92
CA SER A 628 41.38 0.49 -25.66
C SER A 628 39.97 0.19 -25.13
N ASN A 629 39.53 0.84 -24.05
CA ASN A 629 38.18 0.68 -23.50
C ASN A 629 37.30 1.81 -24.07
N GLU A 630 36.36 1.47 -24.97
CA GLU A 630 35.52 2.47 -25.64
C GLU A 630 34.53 3.13 -24.68
N ASP A 631 33.95 2.38 -23.75
CA ASP A 631 32.98 2.86 -22.76
C ASP A 631 33.56 3.96 -21.86
N ILE A 632 34.85 3.86 -21.53
CA ILE A 632 35.59 4.91 -20.78
C ILE A 632 36.01 6.05 -21.71
N MET A 633 36.45 5.73 -22.92
CA MET A 633 37.06 6.71 -23.83
C MET A 633 36.03 7.62 -24.51
N GLU A 634 34.77 7.22 -24.63
CA GLU A 634 33.69 8.05 -25.15
C GLU A 634 33.42 9.28 -24.25
N PRO A 635 33.12 9.13 -22.94
CA PRO A 635 32.99 10.27 -22.03
C PRO A 635 34.22 11.16 -21.99
N VAL A 636 35.42 10.57 -21.98
CA VAL A 636 36.68 11.31 -21.96
C VAL A 636 36.83 12.24 -23.18
N LYS A 637 36.50 11.76 -24.39
CA LYS A 637 36.57 12.56 -25.61
C LYS A 637 35.52 13.68 -25.61
N ALA A 638 34.33 13.40 -25.10
CA ALA A 638 33.26 14.40 -24.99
C ALA A 638 33.70 15.57 -24.10
N VAL A 639 34.25 15.27 -22.91
CA VAL A 639 34.76 16.31 -21.99
C VAL A 639 35.91 17.09 -22.64
N GLU A 640 36.89 16.43 -23.27
CA GLU A 640 38.01 17.12 -23.93
C GLU A 640 37.54 18.07 -25.04
N ALA A 641 36.54 17.69 -25.82
CA ALA A 641 35.98 18.53 -26.88
C ALA A 641 35.39 19.83 -26.33
N LYS A 642 34.82 19.81 -25.12
CA LYS A 642 34.25 20.98 -24.45
C LYS A 642 35.32 21.85 -23.78
N LEU A 643 36.38 21.23 -23.24
CA LEU A 643 37.41 21.97 -22.50
C LEU A 643 38.37 22.75 -23.41
N GLY A 644 38.62 22.30 -24.66
CA GLY A 644 39.61 22.94 -25.55
C GLY A 644 41.03 22.46 -25.27
#